data_AF-A0A674NWA1-F1
#
_entry.id   AF-A0A674NWA1-F1
#
_cell.length_a   1.000
_cell.length_b   1.000
_cell.length_c   1.000
_cell.angle_alpha   90.00
_cell.angle_beta   90.00
_cell.angle_gamma   90.00
#
_symmetry.space_group_name_H-M   'P 1'
#
loop_
_entity.id
_entity.type
_entity.pdbx_description
1 polymer ?
#
loop_
_entity_poly.entity_id
_entity_poly.type
_entity_poly.pdbx_seq_one_letter_code
_entity_poly.pdbx_strand_id
1 'polypeptide(L)'
;MRSIRLLGLLALHCTELGENSSVSEVVSTLSELLKLNFRNKTLKLSILATLGEFLHLISSQEKKRGSPEGLWFVPAAAYTGLMRSLREGTDTEIHLMAVKAIENITTTVTNPSHHLLNLGICSTLWYLFTHSNGDAVKVAAASSLSRLVRVVPTLFLSVIDACGPAAISESLVGAGATIQQHLLTVLAGSLLSSCNHIQRFTQKECVLKVLQCLESHSSMTKAKASLLLLLLIQDNTHTLLYCCEHRLVLYIEREMRSVTRVKKNLKHSSYLSECLNSLVVHLSNTASLILEDTLSALQSVTGKKDPDTAQCKKLKQTVLRLSALLDLLLSQVFRAKIVSHNFLTMIGLLLNYITSVSRKANLLQALGVRVCEEFIKTSLAIVEVLSQHHALTGPHHAVVVSAILPPLTKLVFSKSVEVSVFVLRVLSELSLLLLVQESDGTQEIHETHAKERTKEPGHRSQIINVFSRTLFPRYESLLKAADPIPLHALKLLVSMTEHSTQICSLIKHSEMLPMVFQVIMANTDNVNSGVVQNAVALLGNLGGNSTLDLEPNVQKGLIEVLMHTLSEAAVVYLEEERRGAMKVGHLVLQALLELLHSVLQETVVVCSPLQSQRPSCPTAERKAAEDVFLQTRPLSQLSTHLIHMLSTEKREVWEESLQCLSLLVRLYGGAAEDCLTRSCLQSFLHVLRTHLQDETTRSTLEIINCLIKSSERSEWVELPEGTELKSFLRDVRTSDRFHADVVQLAAEIHQNIQGS
;
A
#
# COMPACT_ATOMS: atom_id res chain seq x y z
N MET A 1 -16.07 69.31 -18.64
CA MET A 1 -15.90 68.14 -17.74
C MET A 1 -17.23 67.46 -17.39
N ARG A 2 -18.26 68.17 -16.90
CA ARG A 2 -19.58 67.57 -16.60
C ARG A 2 -20.21 66.88 -17.81
N SER A 3 -20.19 67.52 -18.98
CA SER A 3 -20.73 66.94 -20.23
C SER A 3 -20.00 65.65 -20.66
N ILE A 4 -18.67 65.61 -20.50
CA ILE A 4 -17.86 64.41 -20.82
C ILE A 4 -18.29 63.24 -19.92
N ARG A 5 -18.42 63.47 -18.61
CA ARG A 5 -18.86 62.43 -17.67
C ARG A 5 -20.30 61.96 -17.94
N LEU A 6 -21.20 62.87 -18.30
CA LEU A 6 -22.57 62.51 -18.70
C LEU A 6 -22.57 61.61 -19.93
N LEU A 7 -21.76 61.92 -20.96
CA LEU A 7 -21.61 61.07 -22.14
C LEU A 7 -21.09 59.67 -21.77
N GLY A 8 -20.13 59.57 -20.85
CA GLY A 8 -19.63 58.27 -20.38
C GLY A 8 -20.70 57.45 -19.66
N LEU A 9 -21.52 58.09 -18.82
CA LEU A 9 -22.64 57.42 -18.16
C LEU A 9 -23.72 56.96 -19.15
N LEU A 10 -23.99 57.77 -20.18
CA LEU A 10 -24.90 57.38 -21.26
C LEU A 10 -24.37 56.14 -22.00
N ALA A 11 -23.07 56.11 -22.32
CA ALA A 11 -22.46 54.94 -22.95
C ALA A 11 -22.54 53.69 -22.05
N LEU A 12 -22.24 53.82 -20.76
CA LEU A 12 -22.28 52.72 -19.79
C LEU A 12 -23.68 52.10 -19.63
N HIS A 13 -24.73 52.93 -19.65
CA HIS A 13 -26.12 52.49 -19.49
C HIS A 13 -26.86 52.25 -20.82
N CYS A 14 -26.19 52.39 -21.96
CA CYS A 14 -26.77 52.16 -23.28
C CYS A 14 -26.90 50.65 -23.56
N THR A 15 -28.14 50.15 -23.63
CA THR A 15 -28.43 48.73 -23.87
C THR A 15 -28.35 48.36 -25.34
N GLU A 16 -28.73 49.26 -26.24
CA GLU A 16 -28.80 49.09 -27.69
C GLU A 16 -28.29 50.34 -28.40
N LEU A 17 -27.45 50.14 -29.42
CA LEU A 17 -26.89 51.24 -30.22
C LEU A 17 -27.40 51.19 -31.66
N GLY A 18 -28.11 52.21 -32.12
CA GLY A 18 -28.57 52.29 -33.52
C GLY A 18 -27.41 52.39 -34.51
N GLU A 19 -27.56 51.81 -35.70
CA GLU A 19 -26.55 51.88 -36.77
C GLU A 19 -26.28 53.33 -37.20
N ASN A 20 -27.33 54.16 -37.28
CA ASN A 20 -27.25 55.58 -37.62
C ASN A 20 -26.80 56.48 -36.45
N SER A 21 -26.24 55.91 -35.38
CA SER A 21 -25.81 56.72 -34.22
C SER A 21 -24.54 57.51 -34.51
N SER A 22 -24.45 58.73 -33.98
CA SER A 22 -23.27 59.61 -34.11
C SER A 22 -22.11 59.21 -33.19
N VAL A 23 -22.05 57.96 -32.74
CA VAL A 23 -21.02 57.49 -31.80
C VAL A 23 -19.62 57.62 -32.37
N SER A 24 -19.43 57.41 -33.67
CA SER A 24 -18.14 57.61 -34.35
C SER A 24 -17.62 59.05 -34.24
N GLU A 25 -18.50 60.05 -34.31
CA GLU A 25 -18.13 61.47 -34.14
C GLU A 25 -17.73 61.79 -32.69
N VAL A 26 -18.47 61.21 -31.73
CA VAL A 26 -18.16 61.35 -30.30
C VAL A 26 -16.79 60.75 -29.99
N VAL A 27 -16.52 59.53 -30.47
CA VAL A 27 -15.21 58.86 -30.29
C VAL A 27 -14.10 59.66 -30.98
N SER A 28 -14.34 60.20 -32.18
CA SER A 28 -13.36 61.06 -32.88
C SER A 28 -13.03 62.31 -32.08
N THR A 29 -14.04 63.00 -31.57
CA THR A 29 -13.88 64.21 -30.76
C THR A 29 -13.12 63.91 -29.46
N LEU A 30 -13.48 62.84 -28.75
CA LEU A 30 -12.78 62.42 -27.53
C LEU A 30 -11.32 62.03 -27.81
N SER A 31 -11.04 61.42 -28.97
CA SER A 31 -9.70 61.04 -29.39
C SER A 31 -8.83 62.26 -29.69
N GLU A 32 -9.37 63.27 -30.37
CA GLU A 32 -8.67 64.55 -30.60
C GLU A 32 -8.41 65.28 -29.28
N LEU A 33 -9.38 65.34 -28.38
CA LEU A 33 -9.18 65.91 -27.05
C LEU A 33 -8.06 65.18 -26.30
N LEU A 34 -8.03 63.84 -26.33
CA LEU A 34 -6.98 63.06 -25.68
C LEU A 34 -5.58 63.33 -26.26
N LYS A 35 -5.46 63.63 -27.56
CA LYS A 35 -4.18 63.99 -28.20
C LYS A 35 -3.58 65.29 -27.69
N LEU A 36 -4.41 66.25 -27.24
CA LEU A 36 -3.96 67.57 -26.79
C LEU A 36 -3.14 67.55 -25.47
N ASN A 37 -2.88 66.36 -24.91
CA ASN A 37 -2.03 66.08 -23.75
C ASN A 37 -2.16 67.12 -22.61
N PHE A 38 -3.37 67.19 -22.03
CA PHE A 38 -3.71 68.16 -21.00
C PHE A 38 -2.82 68.06 -19.75
N ARG A 39 -2.37 69.21 -19.24
CA ARG A 39 -1.79 69.34 -17.89
C ARG A 39 -2.80 68.98 -16.79
N ASN A 40 -4.11 69.08 -17.08
CA ASN A 40 -5.16 68.79 -16.13
C ASN A 40 -5.45 67.27 -16.05
N LYS A 41 -4.96 66.65 -14.98
CA LYS A 41 -5.15 65.23 -14.67
C LYS A 41 -6.63 64.81 -14.62
N THR A 42 -7.48 65.58 -13.94
CA THR A 42 -8.91 65.26 -13.77
C THR A 42 -9.68 65.27 -15.10
N LEU A 43 -9.31 66.17 -16.01
CA LEU A 43 -9.86 66.21 -17.36
C LEU A 43 -9.39 65.00 -18.19
N LYS A 44 -8.09 64.69 -18.16
CA LYS A 44 -7.52 63.52 -18.86
C LYS A 44 -8.16 62.21 -18.38
N LEU A 45 -8.36 62.04 -17.07
CA LEU A 45 -9.08 60.90 -16.50
C LEU A 45 -10.53 60.81 -16.98
N SER A 46 -11.26 61.94 -17.00
CA SER A 46 -12.65 61.97 -17.45
C SER A 46 -12.79 61.61 -18.93
N ILE A 47 -11.85 62.08 -19.77
CA ILE A 47 -11.81 61.75 -21.20
C ILE A 47 -11.48 60.27 -21.40
N LEU A 48 -10.47 59.74 -20.72
CA LEU A 48 -10.07 58.33 -20.81
C LEU A 48 -11.20 57.39 -20.40
N ALA A 49 -11.87 57.69 -19.28
CA ALA A 49 -13.02 56.91 -18.81
C ALA A 49 -14.12 56.88 -19.87
N THR A 50 -14.51 58.06 -20.36
CA THR A 50 -15.60 58.21 -21.33
C THR A 50 -15.27 57.53 -22.66
N LEU A 51 -14.04 57.71 -23.17
CA LEU A 51 -13.58 57.03 -24.38
C LEU A 51 -13.61 55.51 -24.21
N GLY A 52 -13.16 54.99 -23.06
CA GLY A 52 -13.21 53.57 -22.74
C GLY A 52 -14.62 52.99 -22.77
N GLU A 53 -15.60 53.69 -22.19
CA GLU A 53 -17.01 53.24 -22.19
C GLU A 53 -17.61 53.20 -23.59
N PHE A 54 -17.35 54.21 -24.44
CA PHE A 54 -17.82 54.17 -25.83
C PHE A 54 -17.18 53.05 -26.65
N LEU A 55 -15.87 52.83 -26.51
CA LEU A 55 -15.20 51.73 -27.21
C LEU A 55 -15.71 50.37 -26.73
N HIS A 56 -15.97 50.22 -25.42
CA HIS A 56 -16.59 49.01 -24.89
C HIS A 56 -18.01 48.82 -25.42
N LEU A 57 -18.84 49.88 -25.45
CA LEU A 57 -20.19 49.83 -26.00
C LEU A 57 -20.18 49.38 -27.46
N ILE A 58 -19.36 49.99 -28.31
CA ILE A 58 -19.23 49.62 -29.73
C ILE A 58 -18.88 48.14 -29.86
N SER A 59 -17.80 47.68 -29.22
CA SER A 59 -17.36 46.29 -29.29
C SER A 59 -18.40 45.29 -28.73
N SER A 60 -19.15 45.69 -27.71
CA SER A 60 -20.24 44.89 -27.12
C SER A 60 -21.41 44.73 -28.10
N GLN A 61 -21.78 45.81 -28.79
CA GLN A 61 -22.88 45.81 -29.76
C GLN A 61 -22.52 45.04 -31.03
N GLU A 62 -21.29 45.18 -31.52
CA GLU A 62 -20.76 44.38 -32.64
C GLU A 62 -20.82 42.88 -32.32
N LYS A 63 -20.35 42.48 -31.13
CA LYS A 63 -20.43 41.09 -30.65
C LYS A 63 -21.88 40.59 -30.55
N LYS A 64 -22.79 41.39 -30.00
CA LYS A 64 -24.21 41.03 -29.85
C LYS A 64 -24.89 40.78 -31.19
N ARG A 65 -24.52 41.52 -32.24
CA ARG A 65 -25.11 41.43 -33.58
C ARG A 65 -24.46 40.37 -34.46
N GLY A 66 -23.32 39.81 -34.06
CA GLY A 66 -22.54 38.87 -34.89
C GLY A 66 -22.00 39.51 -36.17
N SER A 67 -21.90 40.85 -36.20
CA SER A 67 -21.46 41.62 -37.36
C SER A 67 -19.94 41.71 -37.42
N PRO A 68 -19.34 41.91 -38.60
CA PRO A 68 -17.90 42.14 -38.72
C PRO A 68 -17.49 43.40 -37.93
N GLU A 69 -16.29 43.38 -37.34
CA GLU A 69 -15.71 44.57 -36.69
C GLU A 69 -15.65 45.74 -37.67
N GLY A 70 -16.09 46.92 -37.23
CA GLY A 70 -16.15 48.13 -38.05
C GLY A 70 -17.54 48.57 -38.47
N LEU A 71 -18.60 48.06 -37.83
CA LEU A 71 -19.98 48.59 -37.99
C LEU A 71 -20.03 50.08 -37.69
N TRP A 72 -19.31 50.50 -36.64
CA TRP A 72 -19.09 51.90 -36.31
C TRP A 72 -17.63 52.23 -36.51
N PHE A 73 -17.36 53.32 -37.20
CA PHE A 73 -15.99 53.78 -37.42
C PHE A 73 -15.35 54.20 -36.08
N VAL A 74 -14.21 53.61 -35.77
CA VAL A 74 -13.35 53.98 -34.64
C VAL A 74 -12.01 54.49 -35.20
N PRO A 75 -11.66 55.77 -35.00
CA PRO A 75 -10.38 56.30 -35.44
C PRO A 75 -9.20 55.58 -34.76
N ALA A 76 -8.16 55.27 -35.51
CA ALA A 76 -6.91 54.70 -34.96
C ALA A 76 -6.31 55.56 -33.83
N ALA A 77 -6.52 56.88 -33.92
CA ALA A 77 -6.19 57.87 -32.90
C ALA A 77 -6.72 57.53 -31.49
N ALA A 78 -7.89 56.89 -31.39
CA ALA A 78 -8.48 56.46 -30.12
C ALA A 78 -7.58 55.45 -29.42
N TYR A 79 -7.22 54.38 -30.15
CA TYR A 79 -6.36 53.31 -29.66
C TYR A 79 -4.92 53.79 -29.42
N THR A 80 -4.38 54.66 -30.30
CA THR A 80 -3.07 55.29 -30.07
C THR A 80 -3.08 56.17 -28.82
N GLY A 81 -4.15 56.91 -28.56
CA GLY A 81 -4.32 57.73 -27.36
C GLY A 81 -4.37 56.90 -26.08
N LEU A 82 -5.05 55.75 -26.10
CA LEU A 82 -5.04 54.77 -25.01
C LEU A 82 -3.64 54.19 -24.79
N MET A 83 -2.97 53.72 -25.85
CA MET A 83 -1.62 53.17 -25.78
C MET A 83 -0.61 54.21 -25.23
N ARG A 84 -0.72 55.47 -25.67
CA ARG A 84 0.09 56.57 -25.15
C ARG A 84 -0.14 56.78 -23.66
N SER A 85 -1.39 56.73 -23.21
CA SER A 85 -1.76 56.90 -21.80
C SER A 85 -1.30 55.74 -20.90
N LEU A 86 -0.98 54.57 -21.47
CA LEU A 86 -0.33 53.48 -20.75
C LEU A 86 1.19 53.70 -20.55
N ARG A 87 1.84 54.42 -21.48
CA ARG A 87 3.31 54.60 -21.49
C ARG A 87 3.76 55.90 -20.84
N GLU A 88 2.98 56.97 -21.02
CA GLU A 88 3.35 58.31 -20.59
C GLU A 88 2.97 58.58 -19.12
N GLY A 89 3.90 59.20 -18.39
CA GLY A 89 3.70 59.67 -17.01
C GLY A 89 3.88 58.58 -15.95
N THR A 90 3.98 59.01 -14.69
CA THR A 90 4.10 58.14 -13.50
C THR A 90 2.80 58.09 -12.68
N ASP A 91 1.71 58.67 -13.21
CA ASP A 91 0.41 58.76 -12.54
C ASP A 91 -0.34 57.42 -12.58
N THR A 92 -0.36 56.75 -11.43
CA THR A 92 -1.04 55.46 -11.22
C THR A 92 -2.53 55.49 -11.57
N GLU A 93 -3.23 56.60 -11.33
CA GLU A 93 -4.65 56.76 -11.67
C GLU A 93 -4.89 56.81 -13.18
N ILE A 94 -3.99 57.46 -13.93
CA ILE A 94 -4.10 57.54 -15.40
C ILE A 94 -3.84 56.14 -15.99
N HIS A 95 -2.80 55.46 -15.49
CA HIS A 95 -2.51 54.08 -15.87
C HIS A 95 -3.68 53.16 -15.54
N LEU A 96 -4.27 53.27 -14.35
CA LEU A 96 -5.41 52.46 -13.95
C LEU A 96 -6.60 52.65 -14.89
N MET A 97 -6.95 53.91 -15.21
CA MET A 97 -8.07 54.19 -16.10
C MET A 97 -7.82 53.68 -17.53
N ALA A 98 -6.61 53.86 -18.06
CA ALA A 98 -6.25 53.35 -19.38
C ALA A 98 -6.27 51.80 -19.43
N VAL A 99 -5.70 51.15 -18.40
CA VAL A 99 -5.73 49.68 -18.30
C VAL A 99 -7.16 49.17 -18.14
N LYS A 100 -8.00 49.81 -17.33
CA LYS A 100 -9.41 49.42 -17.15
C LYS A 100 -10.23 49.56 -18.43
N ALA A 101 -9.99 50.61 -19.21
CA ALA A 101 -10.62 50.74 -20.52
C ALA A 101 -10.27 49.56 -21.44
N ILE A 102 -8.98 49.19 -21.51
CA ILE A 102 -8.52 48.03 -22.29
C ILE A 102 -9.08 46.73 -21.72
N GLU A 103 -9.11 46.60 -20.39
CA GLU A 103 -9.65 45.45 -19.68
C GLU A 103 -11.12 45.20 -20.08
N ASN A 104 -11.94 46.26 -20.08
CA ASN A 104 -13.35 46.19 -20.44
C ASN A 104 -13.52 45.85 -21.92
N ILE A 105 -12.82 46.52 -22.83
CA ILE A 105 -12.91 46.25 -24.28
C ILE A 105 -12.52 44.80 -24.59
N THR A 106 -11.46 44.27 -23.96
CA THR A 106 -11.01 42.88 -24.21
C THR A 106 -11.97 41.80 -23.69
N THR A 107 -13.03 42.15 -22.93
CA THR A 107 -14.10 41.20 -22.58
C THR A 107 -15.01 40.85 -23.77
N THR A 108 -15.16 41.78 -24.71
CA THR A 108 -16.10 41.71 -25.84
C THR A 108 -15.39 41.40 -27.16
N VAL A 109 -14.11 41.75 -27.30
CA VAL A 109 -13.32 41.41 -28.49
C VAL A 109 -13.21 39.89 -28.69
N THR A 110 -13.50 39.47 -29.91
CA THR A 110 -13.40 38.05 -30.35
C THR A 110 -12.55 37.88 -31.61
N ASN A 111 -12.34 38.94 -32.39
CA ASN A 111 -11.54 38.89 -33.61
C ASN A 111 -10.04 39.04 -33.31
N PRO A 112 -9.18 38.11 -33.76
CA PRO A 112 -7.72 38.21 -33.62
C PRO A 112 -7.09 39.45 -34.26
N SER A 113 -7.74 40.07 -35.27
CA SER A 113 -7.18 41.25 -35.96
C SER A 113 -7.51 42.59 -35.30
N HIS A 114 -8.22 42.60 -34.18
CA HIS A 114 -8.64 43.83 -33.51
C HIS A 114 -7.42 44.69 -33.11
N HIS A 115 -7.50 46.01 -33.29
CA HIS A 115 -6.36 46.94 -33.13
C HIS A 115 -5.68 46.92 -31.75
N LEU A 116 -6.39 46.53 -30.68
CA LEU A 116 -5.84 46.37 -29.34
C LEU A 116 -5.01 45.09 -29.13
N LEU A 117 -5.12 44.11 -30.01
CA LEU A 117 -4.45 42.81 -29.91
C LEU A 117 -3.08 42.85 -30.59
N ASN A 118 -2.19 43.71 -30.08
CA ASN A 118 -0.84 43.86 -30.62
C ASN A 118 0.25 43.70 -29.55
N LEU A 119 1.46 43.40 -30.01
CA LEU A 119 2.64 43.21 -29.16
C LEU A 119 2.94 44.43 -28.29
N GLY A 120 2.78 45.63 -28.84
CA GLY A 120 3.05 46.88 -28.12
C GLY A 120 2.19 47.04 -26.87
N ILE A 121 0.91 46.67 -26.94
CA ILE A 121 -0.02 46.71 -25.79
C ILE A 121 0.33 45.59 -24.80
N CYS A 122 0.57 44.37 -25.29
CA CYS A 122 0.93 43.23 -24.45
C CYS A 122 2.18 43.52 -23.59
N SER A 123 3.27 44.00 -24.21
CA SER A 123 4.51 44.34 -23.50
C SER A 123 4.33 45.51 -22.53
N THR A 124 3.50 46.50 -22.87
CA THR A 124 3.22 47.64 -21.98
C THR A 124 2.42 47.20 -20.75
N LEU A 125 1.43 46.32 -20.92
CA LEU A 125 0.66 45.76 -19.80
C LEU A 125 1.53 44.90 -18.89
N TRP A 126 2.45 44.09 -19.45
CA TRP A 126 3.43 43.34 -18.66
C TRP A 126 4.36 44.26 -17.87
N TYR A 127 4.85 45.34 -18.49
CA TYR A 127 5.66 46.35 -17.82
C TYR A 127 4.91 47.00 -16.65
N LEU A 128 3.67 47.44 -16.86
CA LEU A 128 2.84 48.03 -15.80
C LEU A 128 2.55 47.03 -14.66
N PHE A 129 2.34 45.76 -14.99
CA PHE A 129 2.17 44.71 -13.98
C PHE A 129 3.42 44.56 -13.10
N THR A 130 4.61 44.56 -13.70
CA THR A 130 5.87 44.29 -12.98
C THR A 130 6.43 45.53 -12.27
N HIS A 131 6.23 46.73 -12.81
CA HIS A 131 6.91 47.96 -12.34
C HIS A 131 5.99 48.99 -11.66
N SER A 132 4.65 48.84 -11.75
CA SER A 132 3.75 49.77 -11.05
C SER A 132 3.78 49.53 -9.53
N ASN A 133 3.57 50.59 -8.74
CA ASN A 133 3.36 50.48 -7.29
C ASN A 133 1.88 50.33 -6.92
N GLY A 134 0.95 50.49 -7.88
CA GLY A 134 -0.48 50.41 -7.61
C GLY A 134 -1.03 49.00 -7.79
N ASP A 135 -1.45 48.34 -6.71
CA ASP A 135 -2.02 46.97 -6.77
C ASP A 135 -3.22 46.87 -7.71
N ALA A 136 -4.08 47.89 -7.73
CA ALA A 136 -5.22 47.96 -8.66
C ALA A 136 -4.77 47.95 -10.13
N VAL A 137 -3.66 48.62 -10.45
CA VAL A 137 -3.06 48.63 -11.79
C VAL A 137 -2.51 47.25 -12.12
N LYS A 138 -1.78 46.62 -11.18
CA LYS A 138 -1.24 45.26 -11.36
C LYS A 138 -2.33 44.23 -11.65
N VAL A 139 -3.41 44.25 -10.86
CA VAL A 139 -4.55 43.35 -11.04
C VAL A 139 -5.22 43.59 -12.39
N ALA A 140 -5.53 44.85 -12.75
CA ALA A 140 -6.17 45.17 -14.01
C ALA A 140 -5.29 44.82 -15.22
N ALA A 141 -3.97 45.00 -15.11
CA ALA A 141 -3.01 44.66 -16.15
C ALA A 141 -2.91 43.16 -16.35
N ALA A 142 -2.76 42.37 -15.27
CA ALA A 142 -2.77 40.91 -15.33
C ALA A 142 -4.10 40.38 -15.90
N SER A 143 -5.22 40.97 -15.49
CA SER A 143 -6.55 40.62 -15.99
C SER A 143 -6.69 40.90 -17.48
N SER A 144 -6.23 42.06 -17.96
CA SER A 144 -6.20 42.43 -19.37
C SER A 144 -5.33 41.47 -20.17
N LEU A 145 -4.12 41.15 -19.70
CA LEU A 145 -3.22 40.16 -20.32
C LEU A 145 -3.92 38.81 -20.49
N SER A 146 -4.62 38.31 -19.46
CA SER A 146 -5.32 37.04 -19.53
C SER A 146 -6.43 37.01 -20.59
N ARG A 147 -7.10 38.15 -20.83
CA ARG A 147 -8.13 38.27 -21.88
C ARG A 147 -7.52 38.42 -23.27
N LEU A 148 -6.41 39.13 -23.41
CA LEU A 148 -5.67 39.25 -24.67
C LEU A 148 -5.18 37.87 -25.14
N VAL A 149 -4.52 37.12 -24.26
CA VAL A 149 -3.99 35.78 -24.58
C VAL A 149 -5.10 34.78 -24.91
N ARG A 150 -6.29 34.93 -24.32
CA ARG A 150 -7.44 34.09 -24.67
C ARG A 150 -7.85 34.21 -26.15
N VAL A 151 -7.68 35.39 -26.75
CA VAL A 151 -8.03 35.64 -28.17
C VAL A 151 -6.82 35.38 -29.07
N VAL A 152 -5.65 35.88 -28.70
CA VAL A 152 -4.39 35.70 -29.47
C VAL A 152 -3.29 35.22 -28.53
N PRO A 153 -3.14 33.90 -28.34
CA PRO A 153 -2.18 33.33 -27.41
C PRO A 153 -0.71 33.68 -27.69
N THR A 154 -0.38 33.89 -28.97
CA THR A 154 0.99 34.15 -29.43
C THR A 154 1.55 35.49 -28.95
N LEU A 155 0.70 36.45 -28.57
CA LEU A 155 1.14 37.79 -28.11
C LEU A 155 2.02 37.75 -26.87
N PHE A 156 1.83 36.76 -26.00
CA PHE A 156 2.61 36.66 -24.77
C PHE A 156 3.90 35.87 -24.95
N LEU A 157 4.06 35.12 -26.04
CA LEU A 157 5.28 34.36 -26.33
C LEU A 157 6.50 35.27 -26.46
N SER A 158 6.35 36.42 -27.12
CA SER A 158 7.41 37.43 -27.21
C SER A 158 7.77 38.09 -25.87
N VAL A 159 6.82 38.15 -24.93
CA VAL A 159 7.11 38.59 -23.56
C VAL A 159 7.92 37.52 -22.83
N ILE A 160 7.60 36.25 -23.06
CA ILE A 160 8.40 35.10 -22.58
C ILE A 160 9.81 35.15 -23.15
N ASP A 161 9.97 35.41 -24.45
CA ASP A 161 11.28 35.51 -25.09
C ASP A 161 12.11 36.69 -24.56
N ALA A 162 11.46 37.82 -24.26
CA ALA A 162 12.14 39.02 -23.76
C ALA A 162 12.56 38.92 -22.28
N CYS A 163 11.69 38.38 -21.42
CA CYS A 163 11.91 38.35 -19.97
C CYS A 163 12.51 37.04 -19.46
N GLY A 164 12.32 35.94 -20.20
CA GLY A 164 12.71 34.60 -19.79
C GLY A 164 11.72 33.91 -18.84
N PRO A 165 11.67 32.57 -18.84
CA PRO A 165 10.71 31.79 -18.06
C PRO A 165 10.93 31.90 -16.54
N ALA A 166 12.17 32.09 -16.09
CA ALA A 166 12.51 32.21 -14.67
C ALA A 166 11.94 33.50 -14.04
N ALA A 167 12.04 34.64 -14.72
CA ALA A 167 11.48 35.91 -14.24
C ALA A 167 9.95 35.89 -14.24
N ILE A 168 9.35 35.28 -15.26
CA ILE A 168 7.90 35.16 -15.35
C ILE A 168 7.35 34.22 -14.27
N SER A 169 8.01 33.08 -14.04
CA SER A 169 7.62 32.18 -12.95
C SER A 169 7.80 32.81 -11.57
N GLU A 170 8.83 33.65 -11.37
CA GLU A 170 9.02 34.40 -10.11
C GLU A 170 7.81 35.28 -9.79
N SER A 171 7.19 35.88 -10.81
CA SER A 171 6.00 36.72 -10.61
C SER A 171 4.75 35.97 -10.10
N LEU A 172 4.76 34.62 -10.11
CA LEU A 172 3.72 33.80 -9.49
C LEU A 172 3.87 33.74 -7.97
N VAL A 173 5.11 33.82 -7.47
CA VAL A 173 5.46 33.73 -6.06
C VAL A 173 5.26 35.12 -5.42
N GLY A 174 4.56 35.18 -4.29
CA GLY A 174 4.29 36.45 -3.59
C GLY A 174 3.14 37.30 -4.18
N ALA A 175 2.59 36.92 -5.33
CA ALA A 175 1.40 37.56 -5.90
C ALA A 175 0.11 37.18 -5.13
N GLY A 176 -0.82 38.13 -4.98
CA GLY A 176 -2.15 37.84 -4.45
C GLY A 176 -2.93 36.84 -5.33
N ALA A 177 -3.88 36.11 -4.74
CA ALA A 177 -4.58 35.02 -5.43
C ALA A 177 -5.23 35.41 -6.77
N THR A 178 -5.76 36.64 -6.88
CA THR A 178 -6.35 37.16 -8.12
C THR A 178 -5.32 37.33 -9.24
N ILE A 179 -4.14 37.87 -8.91
CA ILE A 179 -3.03 38.01 -9.86
C ILE A 179 -2.52 36.64 -10.27
N GLN A 180 -2.29 35.73 -9.31
CA GLN A 180 -1.86 34.35 -9.60
C GLN A 180 -2.83 33.67 -10.58
N GLN A 181 -4.14 33.80 -10.38
CA GLN A 181 -5.14 33.23 -11.28
C GLN A 181 -5.03 33.77 -12.71
N HIS A 182 -4.78 35.06 -12.89
CA HIS A 182 -4.63 35.64 -14.22
C HIS A 182 -3.32 35.21 -14.88
N LEU A 183 -2.20 35.24 -14.15
CA LEU A 183 -0.90 34.81 -14.66
C LEU A 183 -0.89 33.32 -15.04
N LEU A 184 -1.48 32.45 -14.21
CA LEU A 184 -1.62 31.02 -14.55
C LEU A 184 -2.45 30.83 -15.83
N THR A 185 -3.47 31.67 -16.07
CA THR A 185 -4.28 31.64 -17.30
C THR A 185 -3.47 32.10 -18.50
N VAL A 186 -2.70 33.18 -18.36
CA VAL A 186 -1.79 33.71 -19.38
C VAL A 186 -0.76 32.65 -19.78
N LEU A 187 -0.15 32.00 -18.80
CA LEU A 187 0.85 30.94 -19.04
C LEU A 187 0.21 29.74 -19.71
N ALA A 188 -0.88 29.20 -19.18
CA ALA A 188 -1.54 28.04 -19.78
C ALA A 188 -1.97 28.32 -21.23
N GLY A 189 -2.59 29.47 -21.50
CA GLY A 189 -3.05 29.83 -22.84
C GLY A 189 -1.89 30.03 -23.83
N SER A 190 -0.84 30.75 -23.43
CA SER A 190 0.32 30.99 -24.31
C SER A 190 1.11 29.73 -24.58
N LEU A 191 1.37 28.90 -23.57
CA LEU A 191 2.14 27.66 -23.70
C LEU A 191 1.41 26.61 -24.54
N LEU A 192 0.07 26.56 -24.48
CA LEU A 192 -0.73 25.68 -25.34
C LEU A 192 -0.45 25.92 -26.84
N SER A 193 0.01 27.11 -27.21
CA SER A 193 0.27 27.48 -28.60
C SER A 193 1.71 27.21 -29.05
N SER A 194 2.62 26.76 -28.17
CA SER A 194 4.02 26.53 -28.54
C SER A 194 4.75 25.49 -27.69
N CYS A 195 5.07 24.34 -28.30
CA CYS A 195 5.85 23.26 -27.68
C CYS A 195 7.27 23.71 -27.24
N ASN A 196 7.95 24.55 -28.02
CA ASN A 196 9.27 25.07 -27.67
C ASN A 196 9.27 25.86 -26.36
N HIS A 197 8.19 26.63 -26.11
CA HIS A 197 8.04 27.38 -24.88
C HIS A 197 7.68 26.49 -23.70
N ILE A 198 6.86 25.45 -23.92
CA ILE A 198 6.59 24.42 -22.89
C ILE A 198 7.92 23.85 -22.39
N GLN A 199 8.81 23.42 -23.28
CA GLN A 199 10.13 22.88 -22.91
C GLN A 199 10.96 23.85 -22.07
N ARG A 200 10.94 25.16 -22.38
CA ARG A 200 11.61 26.19 -21.58
C ARG A 200 11.04 26.31 -20.16
N PHE A 201 9.74 26.10 -19.97
CA PHE A 201 9.10 26.11 -18.65
C PHE A 201 9.19 24.77 -17.90
N THR A 202 9.61 23.67 -18.55
CA THR A 202 9.88 22.39 -17.86
C THR A 202 11.15 22.39 -16.99
N GLN A 203 11.86 23.52 -16.91
CA GLN A 203 12.97 23.71 -15.98
C GLN A 203 12.52 23.60 -14.52
N LYS A 204 13.34 22.97 -13.68
CA LYS A 204 13.04 22.65 -12.28
C LYS A 204 12.52 23.85 -11.46
N GLU A 205 13.20 25.00 -11.56
CA GLU A 205 12.83 26.22 -10.83
C GLU A 205 11.44 26.74 -11.22
N CYS A 206 11.09 26.71 -12.50
CA CYS A 206 9.79 27.16 -12.98
C CYS A 206 8.67 26.23 -12.50
N VAL A 207 8.89 24.91 -12.61
CA VAL A 207 7.93 23.89 -12.17
C VAL A 207 7.68 24.00 -10.66
N LEU A 208 8.72 24.21 -9.86
CA LEU A 208 8.61 24.35 -8.41
C LEU A 208 7.74 25.54 -8.00
N LYS A 209 7.85 26.67 -8.69
CA LYS A 209 7.00 27.86 -8.45
C LYS A 209 5.54 27.61 -8.80
N VAL A 210 5.27 26.79 -9.83
CA VAL A 210 3.90 26.35 -10.14
C VAL A 210 3.37 25.37 -9.07
N LEU A 211 4.20 24.46 -8.56
CA LEU A 211 3.82 23.56 -7.46
C LEU A 211 3.48 24.34 -6.19
N GLN A 212 4.22 25.40 -5.85
CA GLN A 212 3.91 26.29 -4.72
C GLN A 212 2.52 26.93 -4.85
N CYS A 213 2.01 27.15 -6.07
CA CYS A 213 0.65 27.68 -6.26
C CYS A 213 -0.44 26.70 -5.80
N LEU A 214 -0.15 25.40 -5.67
CA LEU A 214 -1.08 24.42 -5.08
C LEU A 214 -1.29 24.62 -3.58
N GLU A 215 -0.38 25.33 -2.91
CA GLU A 215 -0.49 25.66 -1.47
C GLU A 215 -1.41 26.86 -1.20
N SER A 216 -1.81 27.60 -2.24
CA SER A 216 -2.67 28.79 -2.14
C SER A 216 -4.00 28.49 -1.46
N HIS A 217 -4.54 29.42 -0.67
CA HIS A 217 -5.88 29.24 -0.05
C HIS A 217 -7.04 29.29 -1.06
N SER A 218 -6.81 29.75 -2.29
CA SER A 218 -7.85 29.88 -3.32
C SER A 218 -8.01 28.59 -4.12
N SER A 219 -9.20 27.99 -4.09
CA SER A 219 -9.55 26.81 -4.90
C SER A 219 -9.34 27.06 -6.40
N MET A 220 -9.61 28.27 -6.88
CA MET A 220 -9.43 28.65 -8.28
C MET A 220 -7.96 28.74 -8.67
N THR A 221 -7.09 29.23 -7.79
CA THR A 221 -5.64 29.22 -8.02
C THR A 221 -5.12 27.79 -8.12
N LYS A 222 -5.51 26.91 -7.18
CA LYS A 222 -5.13 25.49 -7.22
C LYS A 222 -5.60 24.80 -8.50
N ALA A 223 -6.82 25.08 -8.94
CA ALA A 223 -7.39 24.49 -10.16
C ALA A 223 -6.59 24.88 -11.40
N LYS A 224 -6.29 26.18 -11.56
CA LYS A 224 -5.48 26.68 -12.69
C LYS A 224 -4.03 26.20 -12.64
N ALA A 225 -3.44 26.11 -11.44
CA ALA A 225 -2.12 25.55 -11.26
C ALA A 225 -2.08 24.06 -11.67
N SER A 226 -3.12 23.30 -11.33
CA SER A 226 -3.25 21.89 -11.74
C SER A 226 -3.32 21.73 -13.26
N LEU A 227 -4.03 22.63 -13.97
CA LEU A 227 -4.07 22.62 -15.44
C LEU A 227 -2.73 23.01 -16.07
N LEU A 228 -2.03 24.00 -15.50
CA LEU A 228 -0.69 24.36 -15.98
C LEU A 228 0.30 23.20 -15.75
N LEU A 229 0.26 22.54 -14.60
CA LEU A 229 1.07 21.34 -14.34
C LEU A 229 0.74 20.21 -15.31
N LEU A 230 -0.54 19.99 -15.64
CA LEU A 230 -0.95 19.03 -16.66
C LEU A 230 -0.27 19.33 -18.00
N LEU A 231 -0.30 20.59 -18.46
CA LEU A 231 0.35 21.00 -19.71
C LEU A 231 1.87 20.80 -19.67
N LEU A 232 2.53 21.07 -18.54
CA LEU A 232 3.98 20.90 -18.41
C LEU A 232 4.40 19.42 -18.34
N ILE A 233 3.50 18.53 -17.90
CA ILE A 233 3.78 17.10 -17.75
C ILE A 233 3.46 16.31 -19.03
N GLN A 234 2.44 16.72 -19.78
CA GLN A 234 1.86 15.94 -20.88
C GLN A 234 2.88 15.46 -21.92
N ASP A 235 3.86 16.30 -22.27
CA ASP A 235 4.89 15.98 -23.27
C ASP A 235 6.26 15.64 -22.66
N ASN A 236 6.41 15.68 -21.33
CA ASN A 236 7.67 15.43 -20.65
C ASN A 236 7.49 14.68 -19.32
N THR A 237 7.59 13.35 -19.38
CA THR A 237 7.50 12.47 -18.21
C THR A 237 8.62 12.71 -17.18
N HIS A 238 9.74 13.34 -17.54
CA HIS A 238 10.76 13.71 -16.55
C HIS A 238 10.29 14.82 -15.61
N THR A 239 9.40 15.71 -16.08
CA THR A 239 8.78 16.72 -15.25
C THR A 239 7.88 16.08 -14.20
N LEU A 240 7.20 14.98 -14.54
CA LEU A 240 6.41 14.21 -13.56
C LEU A 240 7.29 13.67 -12.42
N LEU A 241 8.42 13.05 -12.74
CA LEU A 241 9.36 12.56 -11.72
C LEU A 241 9.76 13.67 -10.75
N TYR A 242 10.15 14.83 -11.27
CA TYR A 242 10.49 15.99 -10.46
C TYR A 242 9.32 16.48 -9.60
N CYS A 243 8.10 16.50 -10.15
CA CYS A 243 6.92 16.88 -9.39
C CYS A 243 6.62 15.90 -8.23
N CYS A 244 6.78 14.59 -8.46
CA CYS A 244 6.60 13.58 -7.40
C CYS A 244 7.62 13.76 -6.26
N GLU A 245 8.90 13.97 -6.58
CA GLU A 245 9.97 14.30 -5.62
C GLU A 245 9.62 15.54 -4.77
N HIS A 246 8.88 16.49 -5.36
CA HIS A 246 8.41 17.72 -4.72
C HIS A 246 6.94 17.67 -4.26
N ARG A 247 6.50 16.51 -3.73
CA ARG A 247 5.23 16.33 -3.00
C ARG A 247 3.96 16.54 -3.82
N LEU A 248 4.00 16.47 -5.15
CA LEU A 248 2.80 16.58 -6.01
C LEU A 248 1.67 15.64 -5.55
N VAL A 249 2.01 14.38 -5.29
CA VAL A 249 1.05 13.35 -4.86
C VAL A 249 0.33 13.77 -3.58
N LEU A 250 1.06 14.27 -2.59
CA LEU A 250 0.51 14.75 -1.32
C LEU A 250 -0.47 15.92 -1.51
N TYR A 251 -0.15 16.88 -2.39
CA TYR A 251 -1.04 18.00 -2.68
C TYR A 251 -2.34 17.51 -3.33
N ILE A 252 -2.26 16.61 -4.31
CA ILE A 252 -3.44 16.06 -4.99
C ILE A 252 -4.30 15.26 -4.01
N GLU A 253 -3.71 14.41 -3.16
CA GLU A 253 -4.46 13.65 -2.16
C GLU A 253 -5.17 14.52 -1.13
N ARG A 254 -4.51 15.59 -0.68
CA ARG A 254 -5.09 16.54 0.26
C ARG A 254 -6.35 17.18 -0.33
N GLU A 255 -6.27 17.65 -1.58
CA GLU A 255 -7.39 18.32 -2.24
C GLU A 255 -8.47 17.34 -2.70
N MET A 256 -8.13 16.13 -3.15
CA MET A 256 -9.13 15.12 -3.50
C MET A 256 -9.93 14.66 -2.27
N ARG A 257 -9.30 14.56 -1.09
CA ARG A 257 -10.01 14.31 0.18
C ARG A 257 -10.92 15.47 0.57
N SER A 258 -10.46 16.72 0.41
CA SER A 258 -11.29 17.90 0.72
C SER A 258 -12.50 17.98 -0.22
N VAL A 259 -12.31 17.81 -1.53
CA VAL A 259 -13.37 17.81 -2.54
C VAL A 259 -14.37 16.67 -2.31
N THR A 260 -13.92 15.47 -1.97
CA THR A 260 -14.82 14.32 -1.72
C THR A 260 -15.69 14.53 -0.48
N ARG A 261 -15.17 15.18 0.57
CA ARG A 261 -15.97 15.60 1.73
C ARG A 261 -16.94 16.74 1.40
N VAL A 262 -16.50 17.70 0.57
CA VAL A 262 -17.26 18.91 0.19
C VAL A 262 -18.29 18.66 -0.91
N LYS A 263 -18.24 17.54 -1.65
CA LYS A 263 -19.32 17.14 -2.59
C LYS A 263 -20.71 17.05 -1.94
N LYS A 264 -20.81 17.04 -0.61
CA LYS A 264 -22.07 17.17 0.12
C LYS A 264 -22.61 18.61 0.19
N ASN A 265 -21.79 19.65 -0.05
CA ASN A 265 -22.15 21.06 0.07
C ASN A 265 -21.58 21.92 -1.09
N LEU A 266 -22.49 22.40 -1.97
CA LEU A 266 -22.37 23.54 -2.91
C LEU A 266 -21.55 23.41 -4.22
N LYS A 267 -22.13 24.00 -5.30
CA LYS A 267 -21.70 24.04 -6.71
C LYS A 267 -20.32 24.69 -6.98
N HIS A 268 -19.69 25.35 -6.01
CA HIS A 268 -18.42 26.08 -6.20
C HIS A 268 -17.15 25.20 -6.17
N SER A 269 -17.28 23.90 -5.88
CA SER A 269 -16.16 22.95 -5.93
C SER A 269 -16.04 22.16 -7.24
N SER A 270 -16.94 22.35 -8.22
CA SER A 270 -16.94 21.55 -9.46
C SER A 270 -15.70 21.80 -10.31
N TYR A 271 -15.32 23.06 -10.53
CA TYR A 271 -14.18 23.39 -11.40
C TYR A 271 -12.85 22.84 -10.88
N LEU A 272 -12.56 22.98 -9.59
CA LEU A 272 -11.36 22.38 -8.98
C LEU A 272 -11.41 20.85 -9.07
N SER A 273 -12.56 20.24 -8.79
CA SER A 273 -12.73 18.80 -8.92
C SER A 273 -12.49 18.32 -10.35
N GLU A 274 -13.00 19.02 -11.35
CA GLU A 274 -12.82 18.70 -12.77
C GLU A 274 -11.35 18.82 -13.18
N CYS A 275 -10.68 19.91 -12.80
CA CYS A 275 -9.26 20.11 -13.10
C CYS A 275 -8.38 19.02 -12.45
N LEU A 276 -8.64 18.69 -11.17
CA LEU A 276 -7.92 17.62 -10.47
C LEU A 276 -8.24 16.26 -11.06
N ASN A 277 -9.49 15.98 -11.44
CA ASN A 277 -9.85 14.73 -12.09
C ASN A 277 -9.12 14.55 -13.43
N SER A 278 -9.03 15.60 -14.24
CA SER A 278 -8.28 15.58 -15.51
C SER A 278 -6.80 15.32 -15.27
N LEU A 279 -6.18 15.99 -14.28
CA LEU A 279 -4.79 15.73 -13.90
C LEU A 279 -4.61 14.28 -13.42
N VAL A 280 -5.49 13.78 -12.55
CA VAL A 280 -5.43 12.41 -12.03
C VAL A 280 -5.54 11.37 -13.15
N VAL A 281 -6.50 11.52 -14.07
CA VAL A 281 -6.67 10.61 -15.20
C VAL A 281 -5.43 10.61 -16.08
N HIS A 282 -4.88 11.78 -16.41
CA HIS A 282 -3.67 11.87 -17.20
C HIS A 282 -2.48 11.20 -16.51
N LEU A 283 -2.24 11.49 -15.22
CA LEU A 283 -1.14 10.88 -14.47
C LEU A 283 -1.28 9.36 -14.32
N SER A 284 -2.51 8.85 -14.16
CA SER A 284 -2.78 7.40 -14.15
C SER A 284 -2.46 6.73 -15.50
N ASN A 285 -2.75 7.40 -16.63
CA ASN A 285 -2.38 6.91 -17.95
C ASN A 285 -0.86 6.96 -18.14
N THR A 286 -0.22 8.06 -17.74
CA THR A 286 1.23 8.25 -17.81
C THR A 286 1.99 7.22 -16.96
N ALA A 287 1.44 6.80 -15.82
CA ALA A 287 2.00 5.71 -15.01
C ALA A 287 2.11 4.39 -15.79
N SER A 288 1.09 4.04 -16.58
CA SER A 288 1.13 2.84 -17.45
C SER A 288 2.13 3.01 -18.59
N LEU A 289 2.20 4.21 -19.20
CA LEU A 289 3.17 4.53 -20.25
C LEU A 289 4.62 4.46 -19.75
N ILE A 290 4.92 4.92 -18.54
CA ILE A 290 6.26 4.81 -17.93
C ILE A 290 6.70 3.35 -17.86
N LEU A 291 5.79 2.45 -17.46
CA LEU A 291 6.09 1.03 -17.37
C LEU A 291 6.30 0.42 -18.76
N GLU A 292 5.46 0.76 -19.74
CA GLU A 292 5.60 0.32 -21.14
C GLU A 292 6.91 0.80 -21.78
N ASP A 293 7.24 2.08 -21.62
CA ASP A 293 8.52 2.67 -22.06
C ASP A 293 9.71 1.95 -21.41
N THR A 294 9.61 1.62 -20.11
CA THR A 294 10.68 0.91 -19.40
C THR A 294 10.88 -0.49 -19.96
N LEU A 295 9.79 -1.22 -20.21
CA LEU A 295 9.85 -2.56 -20.81
C LEU A 295 10.41 -2.52 -22.22
N SER A 296 9.99 -1.55 -23.06
CA SER A 296 10.52 -1.39 -24.42
C SER A 296 12.03 -1.09 -24.40
N ALA A 297 12.48 -0.23 -23.47
CA ALA A 297 13.91 0.07 -23.30
C ALA A 297 14.70 -1.16 -22.83
N LEU A 298 14.17 -1.94 -21.88
CA LEU A 298 14.76 -3.19 -21.41
C LEU A 298 14.85 -4.23 -22.53
N GLN A 299 13.80 -4.38 -23.34
CA GLN A 299 13.76 -5.28 -24.48
C GLN A 299 14.83 -4.90 -25.52
N SER A 300 15.00 -3.61 -25.81
CA SER A 300 15.99 -3.14 -26.80
C SER A 300 17.43 -3.48 -26.42
N VAL A 301 17.76 -3.46 -25.12
CA VAL A 301 19.11 -3.74 -24.60
C VAL A 301 19.35 -5.24 -24.41
N THR A 302 18.33 -5.99 -23.97
CA THR A 302 18.46 -7.43 -23.65
C THR A 302 18.55 -8.36 -24.86
N GLY A 303 18.13 -7.91 -26.04
CA GLY A 303 18.17 -8.68 -27.28
C GLY A 303 19.49 -8.60 -28.06
N LYS A 304 20.42 -7.71 -27.67
CA LYS A 304 21.66 -7.46 -28.42
C LYS A 304 22.92 -7.80 -27.61
N LYS A 305 23.98 -8.20 -28.33
CA LYS A 305 25.30 -8.48 -27.72
C LYS A 305 25.96 -7.20 -27.20
N ASP A 306 25.92 -6.11 -27.97
CA ASP A 306 26.47 -4.80 -27.60
C ASP A 306 25.39 -3.70 -27.77
N PRO A 307 24.83 -3.15 -26.67
CA PRO A 307 23.86 -2.06 -26.74
C PRO A 307 24.54 -0.71 -26.96
N ASP A 308 23.96 0.15 -27.80
CA ASP A 308 24.50 1.48 -28.09
C ASP A 308 24.46 2.40 -26.85
N THR A 309 25.44 3.30 -26.71
CA THR A 309 25.51 4.28 -25.60
C THR A 309 24.22 5.10 -25.44
N ALA A 310 23.55 5.42 -26.57
CA ALA A 310 22.28 6.13 -26.57
C ALA A 310 21.14 5.29 -25.96
N GLN A 311 21.11 3.99 -26.23
CA GLN A 311 20.12 3.06 -25.67
C GLN A 311 20.34 2.87 -24.17
N CYS A 312 21.60 2.71 -23.73
CA CYS A 312 21.96 2.65 -22.32
C CYS A 312 21.54 3.93 -21.58
N LYS A 313 21.75 5.11 -22.17
CA LYS A 313 21.30 6.39 -21.59
C LYS A 313 19.77 6.46 -21.48
N LYS A 314 19.05 6.08 -22.54
CA LYS A 314 17.57 6.03 -22.55
C LYS A 314 17.04 5.05 -21.50
N LEU A 315 17.66 3.88 -21.37
CA LEU A 315 17.28 2.89 -20.36
C LEU A 315 17.45 3.44 -18.94
N LYS A 316 18.61 4.01 -18.61
CA LYS A 316 18.86 4.64 -17.29
C LYS A 316 17.82 5.71 -16.98
N GLN A 317 17.53 6.58 -17.95
CA GLN A 317 16.54 7.64 -17.78
C GLN A 317 15.12 7.10 -17.54
N THR A 318 14.74 6.02 -18.21
CA THR A 318 13.39 5.46 -18.12
C THR A 318 13.20 4.67 -16.82
N VAL A 319 14.22 3.90 -16.42
CA VAL A 319 14.25 3.18 -15.13
C VAL A 319 14.10 4.12 -13.94
N LEU A 320 14.80 5.27 -13.96
CA LEU A 320 14.66 6.28 -12.89
C LEU A 320 13.26 6.87 -12.80
N ARG A 321 12.42 6.76 -13.83
CA ARG A 321 11.02 7.23 -13.78
C ARG A 321 10.11 6.25 -13.04
N LEU A 322 10.56 5.02 -12.77
CA LEU A 322 9.76 4.06 -11.99
C LEU A 322 9.52 4.53 -10.55
N SER A 323 10.38 5.39 -9.98
CA SER A 323 10.11 5.97 -8.66
C SER A 323 8.85 6.86 -8.68
N ALA A 324 8.63 7.61 -9.76
CA ALA A 324 7.39 8.37 -9.95
C ALA A 324 6.16 7.45 -10.04
N LEU A 325 6.30 6.28 -10.68
CA LEU A 325 5.24 5.25 -10.70
C LEU A 325 4.97 4.70 -9.30
N LEU A 326 6.02 4.42 -8.52
CA LEU A 326 5.89 3.98 -7.13
C LEU A 326 5.17 5.03 -6.27
N ASP A 327 5.55 6.31 -6.37
CA ASP A 327 4.90 7.41 -5.63
C ASP A 327 3.41 7.52 -5.96
N LEU A 328 3.03 7.34 -7.23
CA LEU A 328 1.64 7.32 -7.64
C LEU A 328 0.89 6.10 -7.08
N LEU A 329 1.50 4.91 -7.08
CA LEU A 329 0.88 3.69 -6.53
C LEU A 329 0.75 3.70 -5.01
N LEU A 330 1.65 4.38 -4.29
CA LEU A 330 1.53 4.60 -2.85
C LEU A 330 0.29 5.43 -2.49
N SER A 331 -0.23 6.21 -3.44
CA SER A 331 -1.45 6.99 -3.24
C SER A 331 -2.73 6.21 -3.55
N GLN A 332 -3.68 6.29 -2.62
CA GLN A 332 -5.02 5.70 -2.77
C GLN A 332 -5.83 6.32 -3.93
N VAL A 333 -5.53 7.55 -4.34
CA VAL A 333 -6.27 8.26 -5.40
C VAL A 333 -5.97 7.69 -6.78
N PHE A 334 -4.71 7.31 -7.01
CA PHE A 334 -4.26 6.82 -8.31
C PHE A 334 -4.30 5.31 -8.41
N ARG A 335 -4.02 4.58 -7.32
CA ARG A 335 -3.87 3.12 -7.33
C ARG A 335 -5.02 2.39 -8.02
N ALA A 336 -6.26 2.70 -7.66
CA ALA A 336 -7.45 2.07 -8.24
C ALA A 336 -7.65 2.37 -9.74
N LYS A 337 -7.05 3.45 -10.26
CA LYS A 337 -7.10 3.81 -11.69
C LYS A 337 -5.93 3.24 -12.49
N ILE A 338 -4.79 2.96 -11.84
CA ILE A 338 -3.59 2.42 -12.48
C ILE A 338 -3.66 0.89 -12.58
N VAL A 339 -4.07 0.23 -11.49
CA VAL A 339 -4.09 -1.23 -11.42
C VAL A 339 -5.16 -1.79 -12.37
N SER A 340 -4.69 -2.47 -13.41
CA SER A 340 -5.50 -3.11 -14.43
C SER A 340 -4.86 -4.44 -14.86
N HIS A 341 -5.61 -5.28 -15.57
CA HIS A 341 -5.10 -6.53 -16.15
C HIS A 341 -3.80 -6.33 -16.95
N ASN A 342 -3.76 -5.32 -17.82
CA ASN A 342 -2.59 -5.03 -18.65
C ASN A 342 -1.40 -4.55 -17.79
N PHE A 343 -1.66 -3.68 -16.80
CA PHE A 343 -0.64 -3.19 -15.88
C PHE A 343 0.02 -4.34 -15.11
N LEU A 344 -0.76 -5.27 -14.55
CA LEU A 344 -0.23 -6.42 -13.82
C LEU A 344 0.57 -7.38 -14.72
N THR A 345 0.14 -7.54 -15.97
CA THR A 345 0.89 -8.32 -16.97
C THR A 345 2.26 -7.70 -17.24
N MET A 346 2.31 -6.37 -17.39
CA MET A 346 3.57 -5.63 -17.54
C MET A 346 4.48 -5.73 -16.32
N ILE A 347 3.94 -5.73 -15.09
CA ILE A 347 4.72 -5.99 -13.87
C ILE A 347 5.33 -7.39 -13.88
N GLY A 348 4.58 -8.41 -14.33
CA GLY A 348 5.12 -9.76 -14.52
C GLY A 348 6.30 -9.81 -15.50
N LEU A 349 6.21 -9.08 -16.62
CA LEU A 349 7.32 -8.93 -17.57
C LEU A 349 8.54 -8.22 -16.94
N LEU A 350 8.30 -7.16 -16.15
CA LEU A 350 9.34 -6.43 -15.44
C LEU A 350 10.14 -7.35 -14.49
N LEU A 351 9.43 -8.19 -13.73
CA LEU A 351 10.04 -9.15 -12.81
C LEU A 351 10.83 -10.25 -13.54
N ASN A 352 10.39 -10.67 -14.73
CA ASN A 352 11.17 -11.58 -15.56
C ASN A 352 12.49 -10.94 -16.01
N TYR A 353 12.50 -9.64 -16.33
CA TYR A 353 13.74 -8.92 -16.60
C TYR A 353 14.66 -8.90 -15.37
N ILE A 354 14.14 -8.59 -14.19
CA ILE A 354 14.91 -8.63 -12.92
C ILE A 354 15.52 -10.01 -12.67
N THR A 355 14.75 -11.07 -12.88
CA THR A 355 15.23 -12.46 -12.76
C THR A 355 16.39 -12.73 -13.73
N SER A 356 16.37 -12.10 -14.90
CA SER A 356 17.42 -12.24 -15.92
C SER A 356 18.68 -11.40 -15.63
N VAL A 357 18.58 -10.33 -14.84
CA VAL A 357 19.72 -9.45 -14.49
C VAL A 357 20.84 -10.25 -13.82
N SER A 358 20.50 -11.15 -12.89
CA SER A 358 21.49 -11.98 -12.19
C SER A 358 22.21 -12.98 -13.12
N ARG A 359 21.68 -13.23 -14.32
CA ARG A 359 22.22 -14.18 -15.31
C ARG A 359 22.88 -13.51 -16.51
N LYS A 360 22.46 -12.28 -16.87
CA LYS A 360 22.89 -11.57 -18.08
C LYS A 360 23.77 -10.36 -17.74
N ALA A 361 25.08 -10.48 -17.96
CA ALA A 361 26.06 -9.42 -17.71
C ALA A 361 25.76 -8.09 -18.44
N ASN A 362 25.10 -8.16 -19.60
CA ASN A 362 24.80 -7.00 -20.45
C ASN A 362 23.92 -5.94 -19.75
N LEU A 363 22.97 -6.36 -18.91
CA LEU A 363 22.03 -5.45 -18.25
C LEU A 363 22.71 -4.69 -17.10
N LEU A 364 23.55 -5.40 -16.34
CA LEU A 364 24.39 -4.82 -15.30
C LEU A 364 25.37 -3.81 -15.89
N GLN A 365 25.98 -4.13 -17.03
CA GLN A 365 26.89 -3.23 -17.75
C GLN A 365 26.18 -1.99 -18.28
N ALA A 366 24.99 -2.15 -18.87
CA ALA A 366 24.22 -1.05 -19.45
C ALA A 366 23.70 -0.06 -18.39
N LEU A 367 23.19 -0.54 -17.26
CA LEU A 367 22.67 0.30 -16.17
C LEU A 367 23.78 0.83 -15.25
N GLY A 368 24.81 0.04 -15.01
CA GLY A 368 25.74 0.22 -13.90
C GLY A 368 25.12 -0.27 -12.58
N VAL A 369 25.99 -0.66 -11.63
CA VAL A 369 25.60 -1.34 -10.38
C VAL A 369 24.54 -0.55 -9.61
N ARG A 370 24.78 0.75 -9.33
CA ARG A 370 23.87 1.59 -8.53
C ARG A 370 22.47 1.73 -9.12
N VAL A 371 22.37 2.02 -10.42
CA VAL A 371 21.06 2.19 -11.09
C VAL A 371 20.33 0.86 -11.18
N CYS A 372 21.06 -0.25 -11.29
CA CYS A 372 20.49 -1.59 -11.28
C CYS A 372 19.94 -1.97 -9.90
N GLU A 373 20.62 -1.62 -8.81
CA GLU A 373 20.12 -1.85 -7.44
C GLU A 373 18.84 -1.05 -7.18
N GLU A 374 18.83 0.25 -7.54
CA GLU A 374 17.64 1.09 -7.44
C GLU A 374 16.48 0.58 -8.31
N PHE A 375 16.78 0.08 -9.51
CA PHE A 375 15.80 -0.55 -10.39
C PHE A 375 15.11 -1.75 -9.72
N ILE A 376 15.92 -2.67 -9.16
CA ILE A 376 15.42 -3.87 -8.49
C ILE A 376 14.58 -3.46 -7.27
N LYS A 377 15.13 -2.58 -6.43
CA LYS A 377 14.45 -2.09 -5.22
C LYS A 377 13.11 -1.41 -5.53
N THR A 378 13.09 -0.48 -6.48
CA THR A 378 11.86 0.25 -6.86
C THR A 378 10.82 -0.69 -7.46
N SER A 379 11.24 -1.62 -8.32
CA SER A 379 10.32 -2.59 -8.93
C SER A 379 9.73 -3.56 -7.92
N LEU A 380 10.53 -4.01 -6.96
CA LEU A 380 10.07 -4.86 -5.87
C LEU A 380 9.15 -4.10 -4.90
N ALA A 381 9.44 -2.84 -4.59
CA ALA A 381 8.55 -1.97 -3.81
C ALA A 381 7.19 -1.77 -4.51
N ILE A 382 7.16 -1.66 -5.85
CA ILE A 382 5.90 -1.63 -6.60
C ILE A 382 5.08 -2.91 -6.36
N VAL A 383 5.72 -4.08 -6.36
CA VAL A 383 5.03 -5.36 -6.09
C VAL A 383 4.54 -5.46 -4.65
N GLU A 384 5.32 -4.99 -3.67
CA GLU A 384 4.89 -4.92 -2.26
C GLU A 384 3.64 -4.03 -2.08
N VAL A 385 3.58 -2.89 -2.75
CA VAL A 385 2.36 -2.07 -2.73
C VAL A 385 1.16 -2.84 -3.33
N LEU A 386 1.38 -3.68 -4.34
CA LEU A 386 0.32 -4.52 -4.91
C LEU A 386 -0.08 -5.67 -3.98
N SER A 387 0.84 -6.28 -3.22
CA SER A 387 0.52 -7.35 -2.26
C SER A 387 -0.29 -6.82 -1.08
N GLN A 388 0.00 -5.61 -0.61
CA GLN A 388 -0.69 -4.98 0.52
C GLN A 388 -2.14 -4.52 0.20
N HIS A 389 -2.52 -4.43 -1.08
CA HIS A 389 -3.81 -3.89 -1.53
C HIS A 389 -4.65 -4.92 -2.31
N HIS A 390 -4.99 -6.03 -1.65
CA HIS A 390 -5.71 -7.18 -2.20
C HIS A 390 -7.04 -6.87 -2.90
N ALA A 391 -7.78 -5.84 -2.47
CA ALA A 391 -9.04 -5.45 -3.11
C ALA A 391 -8.88 -5.07 -4.59
N LEU A 392 -7.69 -4.63 -5.01
CA LEU A 392 -7.41 -4.23 -6.39
C LEU A 392 -6.84 -5.38 -7.24
N THR A 393 -6.17 -6.35 -6.61
CA THR A 393 -5.60 -7.51 -7.30
C THR A 393 -6.55 -8.70 -7.36
N GLY A 394 -7.52 -8.79 -6.44
CA GLY A 394 -8.55 -9.85 -6.40
C GLY A 394 -9.29 -10.05 -7.72
N PRO A 395 -9.84 -8.99 -8.37
CA PRO A 395 -10.49 -9.11 -9.68
C PRO A 395 -9.58 -9.59 -10.81
N HIS A 396 -8.26 -9.59 -10.59
CA HIS A 396 -7.23 -9.94 -11.57
C HIS A 396 -6.38 -11.14 -11.12
N HIS A 397 -6.91 -11.97 -10.23
CA HIS A 397 -6.22 -13.13 -9.64
C HIS A 397 -5.48 -14.00 -10.68
N ALA A 398 -6.14 -14.32 -11.80
CA ALA A 398 -5.55 -15.15 -12.87
C ALA A 398 -4.22 -14.58 -13.42
N VAL A 399 -4.10 -13.25 -13.56
CA VAL A 399 -2.86 -12.60 -14.04
C VAL A 399 -1.79 -12.61 -12.95
N VAL A 400 -2.18 -12.43 -11.69
CA VAL A 400 -1.23 -12.49 -10.57
C VAL A 400 -0.60 -13.89 -10.53
N VAL A 401 -1.40 -14.95 -10.67
CA VAL A 401 -0.93 -16.34 -10.69
C VAL A 401 -0.10 -16.65 -11.94
N SER A 402 -0.50 -16.18 -13.12
CA SER A 402 0.19 -16.54 -14.38
C SER A 402 1.43 -15.70 -14.67
N ALA A 403 1.43 -14.41 -14.33
CA ALA A 403 2.47 -13.46 -14.74
C ALA A 403 3.38 -13.00 -13.59
N ILE A 404 2.86 -12.84 -12.37
CA ILE A 404 3.62 -12.26 -11.23
C ILE A 404 4.20 -13.34 -10.32
N LEU A 405 3.43 -14.39 -9.99
CA LEU A 405 3.86 -15.45 -9.08
C LEU A 405 5.11 -16.20 -9.59
N PRO A 406 5.20 -16.65 -10.87
CA PRO A 406 6.35 -17.43 -11.35
C PRO A 406 7.71 -16.70 -11.34
N PRO A 407 7.83 -15.40 -11.68
CA PRO A 407 9.11 -14.72 -11.52
C PRO A 407 9.45 -14.46 -10.05
N LEU A 408 8.47 -14.21 -9.17
CA LEU A 408 8.73 -14.06 -7.73
C LEU A 408 9.32 -15.35 -7.13
N THR A 409 8.75 -16.52 -7.41
CA THR A 409 9.29 -17.80 -6.90
C THR A 409 10.71 -18.07 -7.39
N LYS A 410 11.10 -17.58 -8.57
CA LYS A 410 12.49 -17.64 -9.05
C LYS A 410 13.41 -16.66 -8.32
N LEU A 411 12.92 -15.45 -8.02
CA LEU A 411 13.69 -14.40 -7.35
C LEU A 411 14.00 -14.68 -5.88
N VAL A 412 13.23 -15.55 -5.22
CA VAL A 412 13.54 -16.08 -3.88
C VAL A 412 14.96 -16.67 -3.80
N PHE A 413 15.45 -17.24 -4.91
CA PHE A 413 16.78 -17.83 -4.99
C PHE A 413 17.83 -16.87 -5.58
N SER A 414 17.64 -15.56 -5.39
CA SER A 414 18.61 -14.54 -5.78
C SER A 414 19.91 -14.68 -4.97
N LYS A 415 21.01 -14.21 -5.54
CA LYS A 415 22.30 -14.08 -4.82
C LYS A 415 22.27 -12.98 -3.76
N SER A 416 21.39 -11.99 -3.91
CA SER A 416 21.24 -10.91 -2.94
C SER A 416 20.30 -11.37 -1.82
N VAL A 417 20.85 -11.42 -0.59
CA VAL A 417 20.09 -11.75 0.62
C VAL A 417 18.90 -10.81 0.80
N GLU A 418 19.11 -9.50 0.58
CA GLU A 418 18.06 -8.49 0.69
C GLU A 418 16.88 -8.75 -0.26
N VAL A 419 17.18 -9.08 -1.52
CA VAL A 419 16.15 -9.40 -2.53
C VAL A 419 15.40 -10.66 -2.14
N SER A 420 16.12 -11.72 -1.74
CA SER A 420 15.50 -12.99 -1.36
C SER A 420 14.57 -12.83 -0.15
N VAL A 421 15.02 -12.12 0.89
CA VAL A 421 14.22 -11.82 2.10
C VAL A 421 12.99 -10.98 1.75
N PHE A 422 13.16 -9.93 0.94
CA PHE A 422 12.06 -9.09 0.50
C PHE A 422 11.00 -9.89 -0.27
N VAL A 423 11.43 -10.72 -1.22
CA VAL A 423 10.53 -11.53 -2.06
C VAL A 423 9.83 -12.60 -1.23
N LEU A 424 10.51 -13.22 -0.27
CA LEU A 424 9.89 -14.16 0.67
C LEU A 424 8.74 -13.50 1.45
N ARG A 425 8.97 -12.29 1.98
CA ARG A 425 7.94 -11.52 2.69
C ARG A 425 6.73 -11.20 1.81
N VAL A 426 6.96 -10.71 0.59
CA VAL A 426 5.89 -10.42 -0.38
C VAL A 426 5.13 -11.69 -0.77
N LEU A 427 5.84 -12.81 -0.96
CA LEU A 427 5.21 -14.09 -1.26
C LEU A 427 4.39 -14.61 -0.08
N SER A 428 4.78 -14.38 1.18
CA SER A 428 3.98 -14.77 2.34
C SER A 428 2.63 -14.04 2.35
N GLU A 429 2.64 -12.72 2.13
CA GLU A 429 1.41 -11.92 2.02
C GLU A 429 0.54 -12.35 0.83
N LEU A 430 1.16 -12.55 -0.34
CA LEU A 430 0.44 -13.00 -1.53
C LEU A 430 -0.13 -14.42 -1.36
N SER A 431 0.61 -15.34 -0.72
CA SER A 431 0.16 -16.73 -0.55
C SER A 431 -1.06 -16.80 0.34
N LEU A 432 -1.08 -16.04 1.45
CA LEU A 432 -2.26 -15.92 2.31
C LEU A 432 -3.48 -15.49 1.49
N LEU A 433 -3.35 -14.42 0.70
CA LEU A 433 -4.45 -13.88 -0.10
C LEU A 433 -4.92 -14.84 -1.21
N LEU A 434 -3.97 -15.41 -1.95
CA LEU A 434 -4.26 -16.27 -3.10
C LEU A 434 -4.90 -17.59 -2.66
N LEU A 435 -4.58 -18.08 -1.46
CA LEU A 435 -5.13 -19.34 -0.93
C LEU A 435 -6.42 -19.13 -0.12
N VAL A 436 -6.66 -17.94 0.46
CA VAL A 436 -7.91 -17.61 1.18
C VAL A 436 -9.07 -17.31 0.25
N GLN A 437 -8.86 -16.59 -0.86
CA GLN A 437 -9.96 -16.07 -1.70
C GLN A 437 -10.87 -17.13 -2.38
N GLU A 438 -10.50 -18.41 -2.37
CA GLU A 438 -11.35 -19.49 -2.91
C GLU A 438 -12.27 -20.14 -1.84
N SER A 439 -12.13 -19.85 -0.54
CA SER A 439 -13.04 -20.41 0.47
C SER A 439 -14.41 -19.70 0.52
N ASP A 440 -14.51 -18.47 0.00
CA ASP A 440 -15.66 -17.58 0.23
C ASP A 440 -16.43 -17.18 -1.05
N GLY A 441 -16.29 -17.96 -2.13
CA GLY A 441 -16.76 -17.51 -3.45
C GLY A 441 -17.13 -18.58 -4.47
N THR A 442 -17.96 -19.58 -4.11
CA THR A 442 -19.08 -20.14 -4.91
C THR A 442 -19.58 -21.44 -4.27
N GLN A 443 -20.48 -21.32 -3.30
CA GLN A 443 -21.44 -22.40 -3.04
C GLN A 443 -22.44 -22.44 -4.19
N GLU A 444 -22.44 -23.57 -4.89
CA GLU A 444 -23.65 -24.31 -5.27
C GLU A 444 -24.76 -23.55 -6.01
N ILE A 445 -24.52 -23.07 -7.24
CA ILE A 445 -25.61 -23.00 -8.24
C ILE A 445 -25.04 -23.45 -9.59
N HIS A 446 -25.69 -24.46 -10.18
CA HIS A 446 -25.41 -25.11 -11.47
C HIS A 446 -24.56 -26.40 -11.44
N GLU A 447 -24.95 -27.36 -10.60
CA GLU A 447 -24.99 -28.74 -11.07
C GLU A 447 -26.28 -28.96 -11.89
N THR A 448 -26.19 -28.74 -13.20
CA THR A 448 -27.01 -29.48 -14.17
C THR A 448 -26.34 -29.40 -15.54
N HIS A 449 -26.05 -30.58 -16.08
CA HIS A 449 -25.60 -30.89 -17.44
C HIS A 449 -24.09 -30.90 -17.71
N ALA A 450 -23.58 -32.13 -17.66
CA ALA A 450 -22.34 -32.57 -18.28
C ALA A 450 -22.27 -32.20 -19.78
N LYS A 451 -21.10 -31.70 -20.19
CA LYS A 451 -20.43 -32.11 -21.44
C LYS A 451 -18.96 -31.74 -21.38
N GLU A 452 -18.13 -32.73 -21.69
CA GLU A 452 -16.68 -32.69 -21.86
C GLU A 452 -16.21 -31.39 -22.52
N ARG A 453 -15.65 -30.50 -21.71
CA ARG A 453 -14.70 -29.48 -22.13
C ARG A 453 -13.50 -29.67 -21.21
N THR A 454 -12.32 -29.75 -21.81
CA THR A 454 -11.01 -29.70 -21.16
C THR A 454 -11.08 -28.78 -19.94
N LYS A 455 -11.17 -29.36 -18.73
CA LYS A 455 -11.24 -28.59 -17.50
C LYS A 455 -9.92 -27.88 -17.35
N GLU A 456 -9.90 -26.58 -17.62
CA GLU A 456 -8.76 -25.75 -17.23
C GLU A 456 -8.49 -26.00 -15.74
N PRO A 457 -7.23 -26.25 -15.34
CA PRO A 457 -6.89 -26.44 -13.95
C PRO A 457 -7.38 -25.22 -13.16
N GLY A 458 -8.25 -25.42 -12.16
CA GLY A 458 -8.74 -24.34 -11.29
C GLY A 458 -7.57 -23.54 -10.71
N HIS A 459 -7.77 -22.25 -10.44
CA HIS A 459 -6.68 -21.32 -10.11
C HIS A 459 -5.79 -21.82 -8.96
N ARG A 460 -6.35 -22.45 -7.92
CA ARG A 460 -5.59 -23.14 -6.86
C ARG A 460 -4.66 -24.25 -7.35
N SER A 461 -5.10 -25.08 -8.29
CA SER A 461 -4.23 -26.10 -8.89
C SER A 461 -3.11 -25.47 -9.73
N GLN A 462 -3.32 -24.29 -10.32
CA GLN A 462 -2.26 -23.54 -11.00
C GLN A 462 -1.24 -22.97 -10.00
N ILE A 463 -1.70 -22.39 -8.89
CA ILE A 463 -0.83 -21.90 -7.80
C ILE A 463 0.04 -23.03 -7.26
N ILE A 464 -0.57 -24.16 -6.91
CA ILE A 464 0.14 -25.34 -6.39
C ILE A 464 1.13 -25.87 -7.43
N ASN A 465 0.77 -25.90 -8.71
CA ASN A 465 1.69 -26.28 -9.77
C ASN A 465 2.89 -25.35 -9.88
N VAL A 466 2.71 -24.03 -9.74
CA VAL A 466 3.81 -23.06 -9.75
C VAL A 466 4.74 -23.32 -8.58
N PHE A 467 4.21 -23.44 -7.36
CA PHE A 467 5.02 -23.72 -6.16
C PHE A 467 5.77 -25.05 -6.26
N SER A 468 5.08 -26.11 -6.67
CA SER A 468 5.66 -27.45 -6.83
C SER A 468 6.76 -27.50 -7.87
N ARG A 469 6.65 -26.73 -8.96
CA ARG A 469 7.67 -26.70 -10.02
C ARG A 469 8.86 -25.80 -9.75
N THR A 470 8.65 -24.69 -9.05
CA THR A 470 9.66 -23.62 -8.96
C THR A 470 10.23 -23.38 -7.57
N LEU A 471 9.42 -23.59 -6.52
CA LEU A 471 9.75 -23.23 -5.15
C LEU A 471 10.22 -24.46 -4.36
N PHE A 472 9.37 -25.50 -4.27
CA PHE A 472 9.63 -26.68 -3.44
C PHE A 472 10.91 -27.46 -3.77
N PRO A 473 11.28 -27.70 -5.05
CA PRO A 473 12.47 -28.51 -5.38
C PRO A 473 13.79 -27.94 -4.87
N ARG A 474 13.83 -26.65 -4.49
CA ARG A 474 15.04 -25.97 -4.02
C ARG A 474 14.87 -25.39 -2.62
N TYR A 475 13.76 -25.68 -1.94
CA TYR A 475 13.39 -25.03 -0.69
C TYR A 475 14.41 -25.27 0.43
N GLU A 476 15.00 -26.46 0.48
CA GLU A 476 16.07 -26.78 1.43
C GLU A 476 17.24 -25.80 1.40
N SER A 477 17.57 -25.25 0.22
CA SER A 477 18.66 -24.27 0.13
C SER A 477 18.33 -22.96 0.85
N LEU A 478 17.04 -22.65 1.06
CA LEU A 478 16.60 -21.49 1.83
C LEU A 478 16.64 -21.77 3.34
N LEU A 479 16.27 -22.99 3.75
CA LEU A 479 16.32 -23.40 5.15
C LEU A 479 17.76 -23.55 5.66
N LYS A 480 18.70 -23.94 4.79
CA LYS A 480 20.15 -24.04 5.10
C LYS A 480 20.92 -22.71 4.94
N ALA A 481 20.27 -21.66 4.47
CA ALA A 481 20.92 -20.37 4.26
C ALA A 481 21.27 -19.68 5.59
N ALA A 482 22.17 -18.69 5.54
CA ALA A 482 22.45 -17.85 6.70
C ALA A 482 21.25 -16.94 7.03
N ASP A 483 21.13 -16.56 8.30
CA ASP A 483 20.12 -15.59 8.75
C ASP A 483 20.18 -14.28 7.95
N PRO A 484 19.04 -13.64 7.63
CA PRO A 484 17.68 -13.92 8.13
C PRO A 484 16.79 -14.71 7.14
N ILE A 485 17.37 -15.43 6.17
CA ILE A 485 16.60 -16.13 5.11
C ILE A 485 15.71 -17.25 5.67
N PRO A 486 16.20 -18.17 6.54
CA PRO A 486 15.38 -19.29 7.03
C PRO A 486 14.11 -18.83 7.74
N LEU A 487 14.17 -17.75 8.53
CA LEU A 487 13.01 -17.15 9.19
C LEU A 487 11.89 -16.78 8.20
N HIS A 488 12.25 -16.11 7.10
CA HIS A 488 11.27 -15.65 6.12
C HIS A 488 10.78 -16.78 5.21
N ALA A 489 11.62 -17.80 4.98
CA ALA A 489 11.19 -19.03 4.34
C ALA A 489 10.13 -19.74 5.19
N LEU A 490 10.39 -19.96 6.48
CA LEU A 490 9.40 -20.57 7.38
C LEU A 490 8.08 -19.80 7.41
N LYS A 491 8.12 -18.45 7.47
CA LYS A 491 6.91 -17.60 7.37
C LYS A 491 6.10 -17.86 6.09
N LEU A 492 6.78 -18.04 4.95
CA LEU A 492 6.13 -18.41 3.71
C LEU A 492 5.46 -19.79 3.80
N LEU A 493 6.15 -20.81 4.33
CA LEU A 493 5.53 -22.13 4.51
C LEU A 493 4.30 -22.08 5.44
N VAL A 494 4.37 -21.35 6.54
CA VAL A 494 3.24 -21.14 7.46
C VAL A 494 2.05 -20.54 6.69
N SER A 495 2.25 -19.42 5.98
CA SER A 495 1.19 -18.78 5.19
C SER A 495 0.60 -19.66 4.09
N MET A 496 1.39 -20.58 3.52
CA MET A 496 0.94 -21.50 2.48
C MET A 496 0.17 -22.71 3.02
N THR A 497 0.43 -23.09 4.28
CA THR A 497 -0.17 -24.28 4.92
C THR A 497 -1.45 -23.95 5.67
N GLU A 498 -1.59 -22.72 6.17
CA GLU A 498 -2.74 -22.28 6.98
C GLU A 498 -4.11 -22.53 6.31
N HIS A 499 -4.19 -22.40 4.98
CA HIS A 499 -5.44 -22.55 4.22
C HIS A 499 -5.40 -23.64 3.14
N SER A 500 -4.36 -24.50 3.11
CA SER A 500 -4.21 -25.48 2.04
C SER A 500 -3.72 -26.87 2.44
N THR A 501 -4.68 -27.78 2.61
CA THR A 501 -4.45 -29.20 2.89
C THR A 501 -3.58 -29.90 1.83
N GLN A 502 -3.74 -29.54 0.56
CA GLN A 502 -2.91 -30.07 -0.54
C GLN A 502 -1.45 -29.63 -0.44
N ILE A 503 -1.17 -28.42 0.07
CA ILE A 503 0.20 -27.98 0.30
C ILE A 503 0.75 -28.68 1.55
N CYS A 504 -0.07 -28.86 2.59
CA CYS A 504 0.31 -29.65 3.77
C CYS A 504 0.74 -31.07 3.37
N SER A 505 -0.03 -31.78 2.53
CA SER A 505 0.34 -33.11 2.06
C SER A 505 1.65 -33.10 1.24
N LEU A 506 1.87 -32.10 0.38
CA LEU A 506 3.11 -31.99 -0.38
C LEU A 506 4.34 -31.76 0.52
N ILE A 507 4.20 -30.98 1.60
CA ILE A 507 5.29 -30.74 2.55
C ILE A 507 5.57 -32.00 3.36
N LYS A 508 4.54 -32.72 3.82
CA LYS A 508 4.66 -33.98 4.58
C LYS A 508 5.48 -35.04 3.82
N HIS A 509 5.28 -35.16 2.51
CA HIS A 509 5.98 -36.12 1.65
C HIS A 509 7.25 -35.57 1.00
N SER A 510 7.80 -34.46 1.50
CA SER A 510 9.01 -33.83 0.96
C SER A 510 10.17 -33.87 1.95
N GLU A 511 11.40 -33.82 1.43
CA GLU A 511 12.62 -33.68 2.24
C GLU A 511 12.70 -32.33 3.00
N MET A 512 11.74 -31.41 2.78
CA MET A 512 11.65 -30.14 3.49
C MET A 512 11.36 -30.32 4.99
N LEU A 513 10.50 -31.28 5.35
CA LEU A 513 10.07 -31.46 6.75
C LEU A 513 11.21 -31.94 7.67
N PRO A 514 12.02 -32.95 7.30
CA PRO A 514 13.26 -33.28 8.03
C PRO A 514 14.22 -32.08 8.18
N MET A 515 14.30 -31.19 7.18
CA MET A 515 15.12 -29.99 7.28
C MET A 515 14.56 -28.99 8.28
N VAL A 516 13.24 -28.84 8.37
CA VAL A 516 12.58 -28.01 9.41
C VAL A 516 12.93 -28.54 10.80
N PHE A 517 12.92 -29.86 11.01
CA PHE A 517 13.34 -30.47 12.27
C PHE A 517 14.79 -30.09 12.64
N GLN A 518 15.72 -30.19 11.68
CA GLN A 518 17.11 -29.79 11.91
C GLN A 518 17.24 -28.30 12.26
N VAL A 519 16.47 -27.42 11.61
CA VAL A 519 16.46 -25.98 11.91
C VAL A 519 15.97 -25.70 13.32
N ILE A 520 14.94 -26.42 13.80
CA ILE A 520 14.47 -26.31 15.19
C ILE A 520 15.56 -26.76 16.15
N MET A 521 16.12 -27.95 15.93
CA MET A 521 17.16 -28.53 16.79
C MET A 521 18.43 -27.69 16.86
N ALA A 522 18.77 -26.96 15.78
CA ALA A 522 19.93 -26.06 15.77
C ALA A 522 19.70 -24.75 16.53
N ASN A 523 18.45 -24.40 16.87
CA ASN A 523 18.08 -23.15 17.55
C ASN A 523 17.47 -23.38 18.94
N THR A 524 17.70 -24.56 19.54
CA THR A 524 17.14 -24.93 20.85
C THR A 524 17.61 -24.02 21.99
N ASP A 525 18.83 -23.48 21.89
CA ASP A 525 19.37 -22.54 22.88
C ASP A 525 18.54 -21.22 22.96
N ASN A 526 17.72 -20.95 21.96
CA ASN A 526 16.79 -19.82 21.92
C ASN A 526 15.43 -20.24 21.36
N VAL A 527 14.70 -21.02 22.16
CA VAL A 527 13.33 -21.50 21.86
C VAL A 527 12.37 -20.36 21.51
N ASN A 528 12.60 -19.16 22.05
CA ASN A 528 11.79 -17.97 21.80
C ASN A 528 12.19 -17.22 20.52
N SER A 529 13.13 -17.74 19.73
CA SER A 529 13.50 -17.16 18.45
C SER A 529 12.34 -17.20 17.45
N GLY A 530 12.28 -16.20 16.57
CA GLY A 530 11.28 -16.18 15.50
C GLY A 530 11.35 -17.40 14.57
N VAL A 531 12.52 -18.02 14.45
CA VAL A 531 12.73 -19.23 13.62
C VAL A 531 11.99 -20.41 14.24
N VAL A 532 12.21 -20.68 15.53
CA VAL A 532 11.52 -21.77 16.24
C VAL A 532 10.01 -21.51 16.28
N GLN A 533 9.58 -20.27 16.56
CA GLN A 533 8.16 -19.89 16.53
C GLN A 533 7.46 -20.25 15.21
N ASN A 534 8.04 -19.84 14.07
CA ASN A 534 7.43 -20.10 12.76
C ASN A 534 7.55 -21.58 12.36
N ALA A 535 8.62 -22.27 12.77
CA ALA A 535 8.77 -23.70 12.53
C ALA A 535 7.73 -24.51 13.33
N VAL A 536 7.51 -24.19 14.61
CA VAL A 536 6.47 -24.82 15.43
C VAL A 536 5.08 -24.53 14.88
N ALA A 537 4.79 -23.29 14.48
CA ALA A 537 3.52 -22.94 13.84
C ALA A 537 3.29 -23.75 12.55
N LEU A 538 4.34 -23.97 11.75
CA LEU A 538 4.27 -24.84 10.57
C LEU A 538 3.91 -26.28 10.98
N LEU A 539 4.55 -26.83 12.01
CA LEU A 539 4.22 -28.18 12.50
C LEU A 539 2.78 -28.26 13.01
N GLY A 540 2.27 -27.23 13.69
CA GLY A 540 0.86 -27.12 14.07
C GLY A 540 -0.08 -27.19 12.87
N ASN A 541 0.19 -26.41 11.81
CA ASN A 541 -0.60 -26.44 10.57
C ASN A 541 -0.60 -27.82 9.88
N LEU A 542 0.53 -28.52 9.93
CA LEU A 542 0.66 -29.88 9.40
C LEU A 542 -0.07 -30.90 10.29
N GLY A 543 -0.11 -30.63 11.60
CA GLY A 543 -0.73 -31.47 12.63
C GLY A 543 -2.23 -31.62 12.49
N GLY A 544 -2.94 -30.54 12.15
CA GLY A 544 -4.40 -30.58 11.96
C GLY A 544 -4.91 -31.47 10.81
N ASN A 545 -4.02 -32.05 9.99
CA ASN A 545 -4.36 -32.85 8.79
C ASN A 545 -3.89 -34.32 8.88
N SER A 546 -3.96 -34.95 10.06
CA SER A 546 -3.41 -36.27 10.40
C SER A 546 -1.88 -36.33 10.44
N THR A 547 -1.29 -36.28 11.64
CA THR A 547 0.16 -36.48 11.86
C THR A 547 0.64 -37.90 11.58
N LEU A 548 -0.27 -38.87 11.59
CA LEU A 548 0.03 -40.30 11.37
C LEU A 548 0.20 -40.69 9.89
N ASP A 549 -0.09 -39.79 8.94
CA ASP A 549 0.18 -39.99 7.51
C ASP A 549 1.67 -39.81 7.12
N LEU A 550 2.55 -39.61 8.11
CA LEU A 550 3.98 -39.39 7.91
C LEU A 550 4.74 -40.72 7.71
N GLU A 551 5.81 -40.67 6.90
CA GLU A 551 6.75 -41.81 6.83
C GLU A 551 7.39 -42.03 8.21
N PRO A 552 7.66 -43.29 8.60
CA PRO A 552 8.08 -43.65 9.97
C PRO A 552 9.36 -42.94 10.42
N ASN A 553 10.29 -42.65 9.50
CA ASN A 553 11.51 -41.92 9.81
C ASN A 553 11.25 -40.45 10.18
N VAL A 554 10.32 -39.78 9.50
CA VAL A 554 9.98 -38.38 9.81
C VAL A 554 9.00 -38.30 10.99
N GLN A 555 8.17 -39.33 11.21
CA GLN A 555 7.42 -39.48 12.45
C GLN A 555 8.36 -39.55 13.66
N LYS A 556 9.40 -40.39 13.60
CA LYS A 556 10.42 -40.44 14.67
C LYS A 556 11.10 -39.08 14.89
N GLY A 557 11.47 -38.40 13.81
CA GLY A 557 12.06 -37.05 13.89
C GLY A 557 11.12 -36.01 14.54
N LEU A 558 9.81 -36.08 14.24
CA LEU A 558 8.81 -35.23 14.87
C LEU A 558 8.74 -35.46 16.39
N ILE A 559 8.73 -36.73 16.82
CA ILE A 559 8.73 -37.08 18.24
C ILE A 559 10.01 -36.55 18.93
N GLU A 560 11.18 -36.72 18.32
CA GLU A 560 12.45 -36.21 18.87
C GLU A 560 12.45 -34.68 19.01
N VAL A 561 11.95 -33.95 18.00
CA VAL A 561 11.83 -32.48 18.04
C VAL A 561 10.83 -32.03 19.10
N LEU A 562 9.67 -32.66 19.17
CA LEU A 562 8.65 -32.36 20.18
C LEU A 562 9.19 -32.56 21.59
N MET A 563 9.85 -33.70 21.83
CA MET A 563 10.48 -34.03 23.09
C MET A 563 11.48 -32.96 23.55
N HIS A 564 12.44 -32.64 22.69
CA HIS A 564 13.51 -31.72 23.03
C HIS A 564 12.99 -30.28 23.16
N THR A 565 12.22 -29.82 22.18
CA THR A 565 11.77 -28.42 22.14
C THR A 565 10.76 -28.11 23.23
N LEU A 566 9.85 -29.03 23.56
CA LEU A 566 8.90 -28.83 24.66
C LEU A 566 9.59 -28.86 26.02
N SER A 567 10.56 -29.75 26.23
CA SER A 567 11.31 -29.80 27.50
C SER A 567 12.04 -28.48 27.75
N GLU A 568 12.78 -27.98 26.75
CA GLU A 568 13.45 -26.68 26.83
C GLU A 568 12.45 -25.51 26.99
N ALA A 569 11.36 -25.50 26.23
CA ALA A 569 10.31 -24.48 26.34
C ALA A 569 9.70 -24.43 27.74
N ALA A 570 9.42 -25.61 28.33
CA ALA A 570 8.85 -25.73 29.66
C ALA A 570 9.82 -25.22 30.75
N VAL A 571 11.11 -25.55 30.66
CA VAL A 571 12.13 -25.04 31.59
C VAL A 571 12.22 -23.52 31.51
N VAL A 572 12.37 -22.96 30.31
CA VAL A 572 12.46 -21.51 30.10
C VAL A 572 11.20 -20.81 30.61
N TYR A 573 10.01 -21.35 30.31
CA TYR A 573 8.74 -20.79 30.75
C TYR A 573 8.61 -20.75 32.28
N LEU A 574 8.91 -21.86 32.96
CA LEU A 574 8.83 -21.96 34.42
C LEU A 574 9.85 -21.02 35.10
N GLU A 575 11.02 -20.79 34.51
CA GLU A 575 11.98 -19.80 35.00
C GLU A 575 11.51 -18.36 34.80
N GLU A 576 10.94 -18.03 33.64
CA GLU A 576 10.39 -16.69 33.33
C GLU A 576 9.20 -16.35 34.24
N GLU A 577 8.35 -17.32 34.53
CA GLU A 577 7.20 -17.18 35.43
C GLU A 577 7.63 -16.87 36.87
N ARG A 578 8.64 -17.57 37.38
CA ARG A 578 9.24 -17.29 38.69
C ARG A 578 9.84 -15.89 38.79
N ARG A 579 10.29 -15.33 37.67
CA ARG A 579 10.89 -13.98 37.57
C ARG A 579 9.86 -12.88 37.25
N GLY A 580 8.61 -13.23 36.97
CA GLY A 580 7.54 -12.29 36.62
C GLY A 580 7.71 -11.59 35.26
N ALA A 581 8.53 -12.14 34.35
CA ALA A 581 8.90 -11.50 33.08
C ALA A 581 8.16 -12.14 31.88
N MET A 582 6.83 -12.02 31.82
CA MET A 582 6.02 -12.73 30.81
C MET A 582 5.70 -11.88 29.58
N LYS A 583 6.31 -12.14 28.40
CA LYS A 583 5.80 -11.54 27.13
C LYS A 583 5.83 -12.39 25.86
N VAL A 584 6.74 -13.35 25.65
CA VAL A 584 6.88 -14.01 24.33
C VAL A 584 6.96 -15.55 24.37
N GLY A 585 7.56 -16.17 25.38
CA GLY A 585 7.74 -17.64 25.40
C GLY A 585 6.45 -18.46 25.51
N HIS A 586 5.36 -17.85 26.00
CA HIS A 586 4.04 -18.48 26.11
C HIS A 586 3.49 -19.00 24.77
N LEU A 587 3.66 -18.24 23.68
CA LEU A 587 3.05 -18.60 22.39
C LEU A 587 3.69 -19.85 21.78
N VAL A 588 5.01 -20.02 21.94
CA VAL A 588 5.71 -21.23 21.47
C VAL A 588 5.29 -22.44 22.29
N LEU A 589 5.26 -22.29 23.62
CA LEU A 589 4.88 -23.37 24.52
C LEU A 589 3.45 -23.84 24.24
N GLN A 590 2.52 -22.91 24.09
CA GLN A 590 1.12 -23.21 23.77
C GLN A 590 0.99 -23.98 22.45
N ALA A 591 1.63 -23.52 21.37
CA ALA A 591 1.60 -24.22 20.09
C ALA A 591 2.23 -25.62 20.15
N LEU A 592 3.28 -25.82 20.97
CA LEU A 592 3.86 -27.13 21.21
C LEU A 592 2.93 -28.06 22.01
N LEU A 593 2.19 -27.52 22.99
CA LEU A 593 1.19 -28.27 23.75
C LEU A 593 0.02 -28.70 22.87
N GLU A 594 -0.51 -27.81 22.01
CA GLU A 594 -1.56 -28.13 21.05
C GLU A 594 -1.11 -29.20 20.04
N LEU A 595 0.14 -29.11 19.57
CA LEU A 595 0.73 -30.11 18.68
C LEU A 595 0.90 -31.46 19.41
N LEU A 596 1.39 -31.45 20.65
CA LEU A 596 1.49 -32.65 21.49
C LEU A 596 0.12 -33.28 21.70
N HIS A 597 -0.89 -32.49 22.07
CA HIS A 597 -2.26 -32.95 22.23
C HIS A 597 -2.75 -33.65 20.97
N SER A 598 -2.58 -33.01 19.81
CA SER A 598 -3.01 -33.55 18.51
C SER A 598 -2.36 -34.90 18.21
N VAL A 599 -1.04 -35.01 18.41
CA VAL A 599 -0.29 -36.26 18.21
C VAL A 599 -0.76 -37.36 19.18
N LEU A 600 -0.97 -37.02 20.44
CA LEU A 600 -1.43 -37.97 21.46
C LEU A 600 -2.86 -38.44 21.19
N GLN A 601 -3.74 -37.53 20.81
CA GLN A 601 -5.13 -37.83 20.50
C GLN A 601 -5.22 -38.80 19.31
N GLU A 602 -4.48 -38.54 18.24
CA GLU A 602 -4.39 -39.46 17.10
C GLU A 602 -3.81 -40.82 17.49
N THR A 603 -2.75 -40.83 18.32
CA THR A 603 -2.12 -42.05 18.83
C THR A 603 -3.11 -42.87 19.66
N VAL A 604 -3.92 -42.24 20.52
CA VAL A 604 -4.99 -42.90 21.28
C VAL A 604 -6.01 -43.56 20.37
N VAL A 605 -6.43 -42.88 19.30
CA VAL A 605 -7.41 -43.42 18.35
C VAL A 605 -6.85 -44.66 17.65
N VAL A 606 -5.62 -44.58 17.13
CA VAL A 606 -4.97 -45.70 16.41
C VAL A 606 -4.62 -46.87 17.34
N CYS A 607 -4.24 -46.60 18.58
CA CYS A 607 -3.91 -47.64 19.57
C CYS A 607 -5.14 -48.19 20.33
N SER A 608 -6.34 -47.63 20.13
CA SER A 608 -7.57 -48.10 20.78
C SER A 608 -7.91 -49.60 20.56
N PRO A 609 -7.60 -50.24 19.41
CA PRO A 609 -7.81 -51.67 19.20
C PRO A 609 -6.88 -52.53 20.07
N LEU A 610 -5.68 -52.04 20.40
CA LEU A 610 -4.73 -52.73 21.27
C LEU A 610 -5.24 -52.75 22.73
N GLN A 611 -5.83 -51.65 23.19
CA GLN A 611 -6.35 -51.51 24.55
C GLN A 611 -7.65 -52.31 24.78
N SER A 612 -8.48 -52.48 23.74
CA SER A 612 -9.80 -53.12 23.84
C SER A 612 -9.82 -54.65 23.65
N GLN A 613 -8.66 -55.28 23.44
CA GLN A 613 -8.50 -56.74 23.23
C GLN A 613 -9.55 -57.36 22.27
N ARG A 614 -9.99 -56.63 21.23
CA ARG A 614 -11.01 -57.15 20.30
C ARG A 614 -10.39 -58.23 19.38
N PRO A 615 -10.94 -59.45 19.33
CA PRO A 615 -10.37 -60.57 18.57
C PRO A 615 -10.54 -60.48 17.04
N SER A 616 -11.16 -59.41 16.50
CA SER A 616 -11.55 -59.29 15.09
C SER A 616 -10.69 -58.32 14.26
N CYS A 617 -9.61 -57.76 14.81
CA CYS A 617 -8.79 -56.76 14.12
C CYS A 617 -7.78 -57.42 13.14
N PRO A 618 -7.65 -56.96 11.89
CA PRO A 618 -6.65 -57.44 10.94
C PRO A 618 -5.22 -57.38 11.53
N THR A 619 -4.41 -58.42 11.32
CA THR A 619 -3.03 -58.48 11.82
C THR A 619 -2.12 -57.35 11.33
N ALA A 620 -2.42 -56.76 10.17
CA ALA A 620 -1.70 -55.61 9.64
C ALA A 620 -1.98 -54.32 10.43
N GLU A 621 -3.25 -54.06 10.78
CA GLU A 621 -3.64 -52.89 11.59
C GLU A 621 -3.11 -52.99 13.02
N ARG A 622 -3.07 -54.20 13.58
CA ARG A 622 -2.48 -54.44 14.91
C ARG A 622 -0.98 -54.15 14.95
N LYS A 623 -0.23 -54.57 13.92
CA LYS A 623 1.21 -54.28 13.80
C LYS A 623 1.48 -52.79 13.60
N ALA A 624 0.72 -52.13 12.74
CA ALA A 624 0.84 -50.68 12.53
C ALA A 624 0.57 -49.90 13.83
N ALA A 625 -0.44 -50.31 14.62
CA ALA A 625 -0.72 -49.72 15.92
C ALA A 625 0.42 -49.98 16.94
N GLU A 626 1.01 -51.17 16.96
CA GLU A 626 2.16 -51.50 17.82
C GLU A 626 3.40 -50.68 17.45
N ASP A 627 3.68 -50.49 16.16
CA ASP A 627 4.80 -49.68 15.68
C ASP A 627 4.63 -48.20 16.07
N VAL A 628 3.43 -47.63 15.88
CA VAL A 628 3.12 -46.25 16.29
C VAL A 628 3.22 -46.10 17.81
N PHE A 629 2.72 -47.07 18.59
CA PHE A 629 2.83 -47.08 20.04
C PHE A 629 4.29 -47.05 20.52
N LEU A 630 5.16 -47.85 19.90
CA LEU A 630 6.58 -47.89 20.25
C LEU A 630 7.32 -46.61 19.87
N GLN A 631 7.01 -46.02 18.72
CA GLN A 631 7.64 -44.77 18.26
C GLN A 631 7.25 -43.55 19.11
N THR A 632 6.03 -43.54 19.63
CA THR A 632 5.48 -42.43 20.44
C THR A 632 5.79 -42.58 21.93
N ARG A 633 6.24 -43.75 22.39
CA ARG A 633 6.63 -44.03 23.78
C ARG A 633 7.55 -42.98 24.42
N PRO A 634 8.56 -42.39 23.75
CA PRO A 634 9.39 -41.36 24.34
C PRO A 634 8.61 -40.15 24.90
N LEU A 635 7.44 -39.84 24.35
CA LEU A 635 6.56 -38.76 24.82
C LEU A 635 6.17 -38.89 26.31
N SER A 636 6.21 -40.10 26.88
CA SER A 636 5.94 -40.30 28.31
C SER A 636 6.93 -39.55 29.21
N GLN A 637 8.15 -39.27 28.74
CA GLN A 637 9.17 -38.51 29.49
C GLN A 637 8.79 -37.03 29.70
N LEU A 638 7.83 -36.50 28.93
CA LEU A 638 7.32 -35.13 29.12
C LEU A 638 6.40 -35.00 30.33
N SER A 639 5.98 -36.12 30.93
CA SER A 639 5.01 -36.13 32.03
C SER A 639 5.45 -35.25 33.21
N THR A 640 6.73 -35.27 33.59
CA THR A 640 7.25 -34.44 34.69
C THR A 640 7.16 -32.95 34.39
N HIS A 641 7.53 -32.52 33.18
CA HIS A 641 7.41 -31.14 32.72
C HIS A 641 5.95 -30.69 32.68
N LEU A 642 5.04 -31.52 32.15
CA LEU A 642 3.61 -31.25 32.12
C LEU A 642 3.04 -31.10 33.53
N ILE A 643 3.45 -31.95 34.48
CA ILE A 643 3.04 -31.85 35.89
C ILE A 643 3.51 -30.53 36.49
N HIS A 644 4.75 -30.09 36.26
CA HIS A 644 5.23 -28.80 36.78
C HIS A 644 4.48 -27.60 36.19
N MET A 645 4.05 -27.69 34.93
CA MET A 645 3.25 -26.65 34.27
C MET A 645 1.81 -26.56 34.80
N LEU A 646 1.33 -27.56 35.56
CA LEU A 646 0.03 -27.50 36.22
C LEU A 646 -0.04 -26.40 37.29
N SER A 647 1.08 -26.07 37.94
CA SER A 647 1.14 -25.04 38.99
C SER A 647 1.30 -23.60 38.49
N THR A 648 1.01 -23.35 37.22
CA THR A 648 1.22 -22.05 36.56
C THR A 648 -0.05 -21.20 36.60
N GLU A 649 0.07 -19.87 36.57
CA GLU A 649 -1.10 -18.98 36.69
C GLU A 649 -1.95 -18.93 35.40
N LYS A 650 -1.34 -19.25 34.26
CA LYS A 650 -2.00 -19.12 32.94
C LYS A 650 -2.88 -20.31 32.62
N ARG A 651 -4.17 -20.04 32.50
CA ARG A 651 -5.23 -21.01 32.18
C ARG A 651 -4.93 -21.88 30.96
N GLU A 652 -4.56 -21.25 29.86
CA GLU A 652 -4.31 -21.94 28.58
C GLU A 652 -3.17 -22.97 28.69
N VAL A 653 -2.17 -22.73 29.54
CA VAL A 653 -1.01 -23.63 29.71
C VAL A 653 -1.36 -24.82 30.58
N TRP A 654 -1.95 -24.59 31.76
CA TRP A 654 -2.23 -25.69 32.68
C TRP A 654 -3.39 -26.57 32.21
N GLU A 655 -4.41 -26.03 31.52
CA GLU A 655 -5.51 -26.83 30.95
C GLU A 655 -5.00 -27.78 29.86
N GLU A 656 -4.23 -27.27 28.88
CA GLU A 656 -3.67 -28.11 27.82
C GLU A 656 -2.63 -29.12 28.36
N SER A 657 -1.83 -28.72 29.36
CA SER A 657 -0.90 -29.63 30.03
C SER A 657 -1.64 -30.77 30.73
N LEU A 658 -2.76 -30.49 31.40
CA LEU A 658 -3.59 -31.50 32.06
C LEU A 658 -4.22 -32.47 31.04
N GLN A 659 -4.69 -31.95 29.92
CA GLN A 659 -5.25 -32.77 28.84
C GLN A 659 -4.19 -33.69 28.21
N CYS A 660 -3.01 -33.16 27.88
CA CYS A 660 -1.88 -33.94 27.38
C CYS A 660 -1.47 -35.03 28.38
N LEU A 661 -1.39 -34.70 29.67
CA LEU A 661 -1.03 -35.63 30.73
C LEU A 661 -2.07 -36.77 30.86
N SER A 662 -3.36 -36.45 30.76
CA SER A 662 -4.44 -37.45 30.76
C SER A 662 -4.30 -38.45 29.61
N LEU A 663 -4.01 -37.96 28.40
CA LEU A 663 -3.79 -38.80 27.22
C LEU A 663 -2.53 -39.69 27.36
N LEU A 664 -1.41 -39.14 27.85
CA LEU A 664 -0.17 -39.89 28.09
C LEU A 664 -0.37 -41.03 29.09
N VAL A 665 -1.05 -40.74 30.20
CA VAL A 665 -1.32 -41.70 31.27
C VAL A 665 -2.23 -42.82 30.78
N ARG A 666 -3.26 -42.48 29.98
CA ARG A 666 -4.14 -43.45 29.33
C ARG A 666 -3.43 -44.33 28.29
N LEU A 667 -2.42 -43.81 27.59
CA LEU A 667 -1.66 -44.55 26.59
C LEU A 667 -0.64 -45.50 27.22
N TYR A 668 0.23 -44.97 28.08
CA TYR A 668 1.44 -45.68 28.53
C TYR A 668 1.35 -46.19 29.96
N GLY A 669 0.27 -45.89 30.69
CA GLY A 669 0.05 -46.42 32.05
C GLY A 669 1.19 -46.08 32.99
N GLY A 670 1.38 -44.79 33.27
CA GLY A 670 2.38 -44.27 34.21
C GLY A 670 3.81 -44.77 34.06
N ALA A 671 4.19 -45.30 32.88
CA ALA A 671 5.51 -45.83 32.57
C ALA A 671 6.62 -44.76 32.47
N ALA A 672 6.37 -43.54 32.94
CA ALA A 672 7.36 -42.49 33.03
C ALA A 672 8.03 -42.55 34.42
N GLU A 673 9.33 -42.82 34.44
CA GLU A 673 10.15 -42.74 35.65
C GLU A 673 9.98 -41.32 36.26
N ASP A 674 9.83 -41.22 37.59
CA ASP A 674 9.87 -39.97 38.38
C ASP A 674 8.63 -39.05 38.44
N CYS A 675 7.42 -39.49 38.06
CA CYS A 675 6.20 -38.67 38.14
C CYS A 675 5.62 -38.45 39.55
N LEU A 676 6.09 -39.20 40.56
CA LEU A 676 5.66 -39.09 41.98
C LEU A 676 6.74 -38.48 42.87
N THR A 677 7.63 -37.66 42.28
CA THR A 677 8.65 -36.90 43.02
C THR A 677 8.04 -35.78 43.86
N ARG A 678 8.80 -35.29 44.84
CA ARG A 678 8.39 -34.18 45.73
C ARG A 678 7.81 -32.98 44.98
N SER A 679 8.50 -32.51 43.93
CA SER A 679 8.07 -31.36 43.13
C SER A 679 6.78 -31.63 42.34
N CYS A 680 6.62 -32.84 41.79
CA CYS A 680 5.41 -33.23 41.07
C CYS A 680 4.17 -33.29 41.99
N LEU A 681 4.32 -33.83 43.20
CA LEU A 681 3.25 -33.86 44.20
C LEU A 681 2.84 -32.44 44.63
N GLN A 682 3.79 -31.50 44.74
CA GLN A 682 3.47 -30.09 45.02
C GLN A 682 2.62 -29.47 43.91
N SER A 683 2.96 -29.71 42.64
CA SER A 683 2.18 -29.17 41.51
C SER A 683 0.78 -29.76 41.42
N PHE A 684 0.62 -31.07 41.68
CA PHE A 684 -0.72 -31.69 41.77
C PHE A 684 -1.55 -31.11 42.93
N LEU A 685 -0.96 -31.00 44.13
CA LEU A 685 -1.62 -30.40 45.28
C LEU A 685 -1.98 -28.94 45.05
N HIS A 686 -1.15 -28.20 44.32
CA HIS A 686 -1.44 -26.83 43.93
C HIS A 686 -2.73 -26.78 43.11
N VAL A 687 -2.83 -27.52 42.00
CA VAL A 687 -4.04 -27.54 41.15
C VAL A 687 -5.28 -28.00 41.89
N LEU A 688 -5.17 -29.05 42.70
CA LEU A 688 -6.29 -29.55 43.50
C LEU A 688 -6.81 -28.52 44.51
N ARG A 689 -5.98 -27.57 44.95
CA ARG A 689 -6.34 -26.51 45.90
C ARG A 689 -6.80 -25.22 45.20
N THR A 690 -6.19 -24.87 44.06
CA THR A 690 -6.47 -23.62 43.35
C THR A 690 -7.64 -23.74 42.37
N HIS A 691 -7.80 -24.90 41.73
CA HIS A 691 -8.78 -25.13 40.67
C HIS A 691 -9.82 -26.19 41.09
N LEU A 692 -10.62 -25.83 42.09
CA LEU A 692 -11.68 -26.67 42.72
C LEU A 692 -12.92 -26.92 41.83
N GLN A 693 -12.77 -26.98 40.51
CA GLN A 693 -13.86 -27.42 39.62
C GLN A 693 -13.95 -28.96 39.63
N ASP A 694 -15.16 -29.51 39.57
CA ASP A 694 -15.37 -30.97 39.66
C ASP A 694 -14.64 -31.72 38.52
N GLU A 695 -14.66 -31.21 37.28
CA GLU A 695 -14.02 -31.89 36.14
C GLU A 695 -12.48 -31.86 36.19
N THR A 696 -11.90 -30.73 36.58
CA THR A 696 -10.44 -30.61 36.72
C THR A 696 -9.95 -31.50 37.86
N THR A 697 -10.64 -31.44 39.00
CA THR A 697 -10.33 -32.26 40.18
C THR A 697 -10.46 -33.74 39.87
N ARG A 698 -11.51 -34.15 39.16
CA ARG A 698 -11.68 -35.53 38.69
C ARG A 698 -10.51 -35.97 37.81
N SER A 699 -10.21 -35.21 36.76
CA SER A 699 -9.16 -35.55 35.79
C SER A 699 -7.80 -35.67 36.46
N THR A 700 -7.46 -34.74 37.36
CA THR A 700 -6.23 -34.79 38.16
C THR A 700 -6.18 -36.03 39.07
N LEU A 701 -7.29 -36.39 39.72
CA LEU A 701 -7.36 -37.60 40.54
C LEU A 701 -7.26 -38.88 39.69
N GLU A 702 -7.84 -38.93 38.50
CA GLU A 702 -7.74 -40.09 37.58
C GLU A 702 -6.27 -40.31 37.16
N ILE A 703 -5.57 -39.23 36.83
CA ILE A 703 -4.13 -39.24 36.52
C ILE A 703 -3.33 -39.77 37.72
N ILE A 704 -3.54 -39.20 38.92
CA ILE A 704 -2.85 -39.63 40.14
C ILE A 704 -3.11 -41.12 40.43
N ASN A 705 -4.36 -41.59 40.32
CA ASN A 705 -4.73 -42.99 40.54
C ASN A 705 -3.96 -43.92 39.59
N CYS A 706 -3.84 -43.55 38.31
CA CYS A 706 -3.15 -44.35 37.34
C CYS A 706 -1.63 -44.39 37.60
N LEU A 707 -1.01 -43.25 37.94
CA LEU A 707 0.41 -43.17 38.32
C LEU A 707 0.73 -44.00 39.57
N ILE A 708 -0.18 -44.02 40.56
CA ILE A 708 -0.03 -44.83 41.78
C ILE A 708 -0.09 -46.32 41.45
N LYS A 709 -1.03 -46.73 40.60
CA LYS A 709 -1.20 -48.15 40.21
C LYS A 709 -0.03 -48.71 39.42
N SER A 710 0.72 -47.87 38.71
CA SER A 710 1.87 -48.27 37.88
C SER A 710 3.22 -48.21 38.61
N SER A 711 3.29 -47.69 39.84
CA SER A 711 4.55 -47.49 40.58
C SER A 711 4.83 -48.66 41.54
N GLU A 712 5.93 -49.39 41.33
CA GLU A 712 6.24 -50.61 42.12
C GLU A 712 6.98 -50.39 43.47
N ARG A 713 7.27 -49.16 43.91
CA ARG A 713 7.91 -48.89 45.23
C ARG A 713 7.46 -47.56 45.83
N SER A 714 6.98 -47.54 47.08
CA SER A 714 6.28 -46.41 47.71
C SER A 714 7.16 -45.51 48.60
N GLU A 715 8.24 -44.93 48.05
CA GLU A 715 9.04 -43.90 48.78
C GLU A 715 8.33 -42.53 48.84
N TRP A 716 7.40 -42.28 47.91
CA TRP A 716 6.68 -41.00 47.82
C TRP A 716 5.60 -40.82 48.90
N VAL A 717 5.10 -41.92 49.47
CA VAL A 717 4.05 -41.92 50.49
C VAL A 717 4.55 -41.36 51.83
N GLU A 718 5.85 -41.50 52.09
CA GLU A 718 6.53 -41.01 53.30
C GLU A 718 6.93 -39.53 53.20
N LEU A 719 6.87 -38.93 52.00
CA LEU A 719 7.11 -37.51 51.81
C LEU A 719 6.01 -36.67 52.46
N PRO A 720 6.32 -35.48 53.00
CA PRO A 720 5.31 -34.59 53.57
C PRO A 720 4.19 -34.26 52.58
N GLU A 721 4.54 -34.08 51.31
CA GLU A 721 3.56 -33.86 50.23
C GLU A 721 2.67 -35.08 49.97
N GLY A 722 3.18 -36.31 50.12
CA GLY A 722 2.38 -37.54 50.06
C GLY A 722 1.37 -37.62 51.22
N THR A 723 1.76 -37.14 52.41
CA THR A 723 0.84 -37.05 53.55
C THR A 723 -0.22 -35.95 53.38
N GLU A 724 0.13 -34.83 52.75
CA GLU A 724 -0.82 -33.77 52.38
C GLU A 724 -1.82 -34.23 51.32
N LEU A 725 -1.40 -35.07 50.36
CA LEU A 725 -2.32 -35.68 49.40
C LEU A 725 -3.31 -36.61 50.09
N LYS A 726 -2.86 -37.42 51.07
CA LYS A 726 -3.75 -38.25 51.90
C LYS A 726 -4.75 -37.41 52.69
N SER A 727 -4.34 -36.28 53.26
CA SER A 727 -5.26 -35.41 53.98
C SER A 727 -6.26 -34.77 53.03
N PHE A 728 -5.82 -34.28 51.87
CA PHE A 728 -6.71 -33.73 50.85
C PHE A 728 -7.75 -34.75 50.38
N LEU A 729 -7.34 -36.00 50.10
CA LEU A 729 -8.27 -37.08 49.72
C LEU A 729 -9.29 -37.39 50.83
N ARG A 730 -8.91 -37.26 52.10
CA ARG A 730 -9.83 -37.41 53.23
C ARG A 730 -10.84 -36.26 53.29
N ASP A 731 -10.38 -35.04 53.05
CA ASP A 731 -11.23 -33.84 53.04
C ASP A 731 -12.22 -33.86 51.87
N VAL A 732 -11.80 -34.33 50.68
CA VAL A 732 -12.71 -34.54 49.53
C VAL A 732 -13.79 -35.57 49.88
N ARG A 733 -13.44 -36.65 50.60
CA ARG A 733 -14.41 -37.70 51.00
C ARG A 733 -15.46 -37.24 52.00
N THR A 734 -15.16 -36.22 52.80
CA THR A 734 -16.05 -35.70 53.86
C THR A 734 -16.73 -34.39 53.48
N SER A 735 -16.38 -33.80 52.33
CA SER A 735 -16.87 -32.52 51.86
C SER A 735 -18.09 -32.69 50.95
N ASP A 736 -19.18 -31.97 51.26
CA ASP A 736 -20.39 -31.89 50.41
C ASP A 736 -20.19 -31.04 49.14
N ARG A 737 -18.97 -30.51 48.90
CA ARG A 737 -18.68 -29.60 47.78
C ARG A 737 -18.37 -30.31 46.47
N PHE A 738 -18.10 -31.61 46.49
CA PHE A 738 -17.65 -32.37 45.32
C PHE A 738 -18.73 -33.34 44.82
N HIS A 739 -18.79 -33.55 43.51
CA HIS A 739 -19.70 -34.53 42.92
C HIS A 739 -19.42 -35.96 43.41
N ALA A 740 -20.46 -36.81 43.46
CA ALA A 740 -20.39 -38.18 44.00
C ALA A 740 -19.27 -39.03 43.36
N ASP A 741 -19.08 -38.91 42.05
CA ASP A 741 -18.04 -39.60 41.31
C ASP A 741 -16.61 -39.23 41.75
N VAL A 742 -16.37 -37.95 42.09
CA VAL A 742 -15.08 -37.46 42.57
C VAL A 742 -14.80 -38.01 43.97
N VAL A 743 -15.84 -38.02 44.82
CA VAL A 743 -15.79 -38.61 46.17
C VAL A 743 -15.48 -40.12 46.12
N GLN A 744 -16.10 -40.84 45.18
CA GLN A 744 -15.86 -42.26 44.97
C GLN A 744 -14.43 -42.52 44.49
N LEU A 745 -13.95 -41.78 43.50
CA LEU A 745 -12.59 -41.90 42.98
C LEU A 745 -11.54 -41.57 44.06
N ALA A 746 -11.77 -40.53 44.85
CA ALA A 746 -10.90 -40.19 45.99
C ALA A 746 -10.86 -41.30 47.05
N ALA A 747 -11.97 -42.00 47.28
CA ALA A 747 -12.04 -43.16 48.17
C ALA A 747 -11.24 -44.36 47.63
N GLU A 748 -11.35 -44.65 46.33
CA GLU A 748 -10.56 -45.70 45.66
C GLU A 748 -9.05 -45.42 45.74
N ILE A 749 -8.64 -44.19 45.46
CA ILE A 749 -7.22 -43.79 45.54
C ILE A 749 -6.73 -43.92 46.99
N HIS A 750 -7.49 -43.42 47.95
CA HIS A 750 -7.11 -43.53 49.36
C HIS A 750 -7.01 -44.99 49.84
N GLN A 751 -7.83 -45.91 49.30
CA GLN A 751 -7.71 -47.34 49.56
C GLN A 751 -6.47 -47.95 48.90
N ASN A 752 -6.18 -47.60 47.64
CA ASN A 752 -4.98 -48.08 46.94
C ASN A 752 -3.68 -47.67 47.66
N ILE A 753 -3.64 -46.45 48.22
CA ILE A 753 -2.49 -45.96 49.00
C ILE A 753 -2.37 -46.64 50.38
N GLN A 754 -3.47 -47.18 50.93
CA GLN A 754 -3.45 -47.93 52.20
C GLN A 754 -3.16 -49.43 52.01
N GLY A 755 -3.37 -49.96 50.80
CA GLY A 755 -3.17 -51.36 50.45
C GLY A 755 -1.85 -51.68 49.74
N SER A 756 -1.11 -50.66 49.29
CA SER A 756 0.32 -50.76 48.90
C SER A 756 1.20 -50.56 50.12
#